data_AF-A0A0A7CLV6-F1
#
_entry.id   AF-A0A0A7CLV6-F1
#
_cell.length_a   1.000
_cell.length_b   1.000
_cell.length_c   1.000
_cell.angle_alpha   90.00
_cell.angle_beta   90.00
_cell.angle_gamma   90.00
#
_symmetry.space_group_name_H-M   'P 1'
#
loop_
_entity.id
_entity.type
_entity.pdbx_description
1 polymer ?
#
loop_
_entity_poly.entity_id
_entity_poly.type
_entity_poly.pdbx_seq_one_letter_code
_entity_poly.pdbx_strand_id
1 'polypeptide(L)'
;MNLLWTTTIVVILNLCEGKCRNACSGHGFCNTFNVCACQRGFLGGDCSQMQCPLGKAWGVITGTDVAHSMAECSGRGICDRTTGVCTCQLGFQGSACQQVACSSSCSGRGQCLTLQQLAATPLIAMNLYNQPPYQYSPLVMWDADMIQGCLCDGTNTGFDCALKQCHLGDDPMTTGQTEEIQLIQCSASYLGHQIVLQFDSALTAGSFVLNFGVQRTDPISYNAPADNALGTSMREMLQSLSIIPSVSVAQSVTSNSITWDIVFPPTATEQHIFRPTWRVVEVQQFFCAADSGFLTITYGSQAFSNIPFSASTSVLQTTLQTFYKIGAVTVSYSTGTTLCNALGNYVTIAFNLMRDRNNIGDLPALLIDATNQNQPNALAWGLNAPVVDKQAIELVKGIDTCYVPEVQSIACCATSGFFAITFEGRTLSNLPFNIAPTELKTQLLATLTQLLEIDVVYSTGSAACSLLAPANVISITFAVVTTNGPAGNGVLSPITTDFTNGGVSGLAHTSPNLLRLSTTATQVVRGARCVPLNANYAAQPTAQITSKIIQGGGAFTIAFRGATTLPIQAAASPSDVAKALLRLPTLKGIDVIFTSGEACSTPPNIIRLNFTGDFGILPSVSAVPTSNAVAINVYTGGAIEPTTSMASVSSTKESLECSSRGTCDAALTGACTCFSGYTASDGRGNPASAIMRRDDCGAPIITVSSCPGDVPCSGHGICSGPPSYACTCAKGWRNGDCSQRLCPQGLSWFSYPSGNNLAHRDMIECSGVGSCDRATATCSCQTPFKGGACELMACGGVNTPCSGGGQCLTLNEIAPLTTVNGVPAGFTYGADPNNPSTWDAFKIQSCVCDALHSGYDCSQLTCPYGDDPNTYLDVMEVQYAQCIATSGTFALTFRGLTTSDIAWDADLSTVQTALNAITSGVTVQFSGANTVACSTSGVVLGITFLLDYGALPCLVPNNALLVDLINGNGQPGSATLNVACGGTIIAGFTSVVGTRENAICSNHGVCDRTTGTCICEPFFASSDGLGGPGTRGDCGYRKQFNDQSTSS
;
A
#
# COMPACT_ATOMS: atom_id res chain seq x y z
N MET A 1 74.64 -26.63 -60.97
CA MET A 1 74.00 -27.68 -61.80
C MET A 1 72.65 -27.15 -62.24
N ASN A 2 72.32 -27.37 -63.51
CA ASN A 2 71.41 -26.61 -64.38
C ASN A 2 69.90 -26.66 -64.06
N LEU A 3 69.20 -25.77 -64.80
CA LEU A 3 67.80 -25.80 -65.30
C LEU A 3 66.69 -25.28 -64.36
N LEU A 4 65.64 -24.58 -64.79
CA LEU A 4 65.24 -23.87 -66.01
C LEU A 4 63.94 -23.09 -65.63
N TRP A 5 63.83 -21.82 -66.05
CA TRP A 5 62.66 -21.14 -66.65
C TRP A 5 61.23 -21.49 -66.20
N THR A 6 60.50 -20.49 -65.67
CA THR A 6 59.27 -19.94 -66.32
C THR A 6 59.00 -18.53 -65.80
N THR A 7 59.13 -17.52 -66.67
CA THR A 7 58.67 -16.15 -66.44
C THR A 7 57.20 -16.05 -66.83
N THR A 8 56.31 -16.00 -65.83
CA THR A 8 54.90 -15.64 -66.01
C THR A 8 54.79 -14.11 -66.01
N ILE A 9 54.51 -13.52 -67.17
CA ILE A 9 54.18 -12.10 -67.29
C ILE A 9 52.81 -11.90 -66.63
N VAL A 10 52.80 -11.33 -65.42
CA VAL A 10 51.60 -10.79 -64.80
C VAL A 10 51.34 -9.43 -65.43
N VAL A 11 50.39 -9.38 -66.36
CA VAL A 11 49.78 -8.11 -66.78
C VAL A 11 48.98 -7.61 -65.59
N ILE A 12 49.55 -6.68 -64.81
CA ILE A 12 48.81 -5.90 -63.84
C ILE A 12 47.91 -4.97 -64.66
N LEU A 13 46.68 -5.42 -64.91
CA LEU A 13 45.58 -4.52 -65.23
C LEU A 13 45.40 -3.63 -64.01
N ASN A 14 45.99 -2.43 -64.04
CA ASN A 14 45.58 -1.33 -63.19
C ASN A 14 44.13 -0.99 -63.58
N LEU A 15 43.18 -1.71 -63.00
CA LEU A 15 41.83 -1.22 -62.85
C LEU A 15 41.95 0.01 -61.95
N CYS A 16 41.76 1.18 -62.54
CA CYS A 16 41.58 2.42 -61.80
C CYS A 16 40.28 2.26 -60.98
N GLU A 17 40.40 1.75 -59.76
CA GLU A 17 39.30 1.78 -58.79
C GLU A 17 38.92 3.26 -58.58
N GLY A 18 37.64 3.59 -58.77
CA GLY A 18 37.14 4.94 -58.53
C GLY A 18 37.57 5.42 -57.14
N LYS A 19 38.33 6.51 -57.07
CA LYS A 19 38.87 7.03 -55.81
C LYS A 19 37.82 7.87 -55.10
N CYS A 20 36.84 7.23 -54.45
CA CYS A 20 36.06 7.93 -53.43
C CYS A 20 36.97 8.41 -52.30
N ARG A 21 36.67 9.58 -51.72
CA ARG A 21 37.41 10.12 -50.57
C ARG A 21 37.39 9.12 -49.41
N ASN A 22 38.54 8.95 -48.77
CA ASN A 22 38.74 8.03 -47.63
C ASN A 22 38.27 6.59 -47.89
N ALA A 23 38.12 6.16 -49.15
CA ALA A 23 37.48 4.89 -49.51
C ALA A 23 36.11 4.72 -48.82
N CYS A 24 35.27 5.77 -48.91
CA CYS A 24 33.98 5.85 -48.19
C CYS A 24 34.12 5.60 -46.70
N SER A 25 35.25 6.06 -46.14
CA SER A 25 35.67 5.89 -44.75
C SER A 25 35.62 4.44 -44.25
N GLY A 26 35.66 3.45 -45.15
CA GLY A 26 35.45 2.04 -44.83
C GLY A 26 34.00 1.64 -44.49
N HIS A 27 33.05 2.56 -44.62
CA HIS A 27 31.64 2.42 -44.23
C HIS A 27 30.67 2.54 -45.41
N GLY A 28 31.14 2.29 -46.63
CA GLY A 28 30.33 2.39 -47.83
C GLY A 28 30.98 1.67 -49.01
N PHE A 29 30.26 1.61 -50.12
CA PHE A 29 30.85 1.23 -51.40
C PHE A 29 30.92 2.45 -52.32
N CYS A 30 32.07 2.60 -52.99
CA CYS A 30 32.26 3.63 -53.99
C CYS A 30 31.61 3.18 -55.30
N ASN A 31 30.63 3.90 -55.82
CA ASN A 31 30.03 3.58 -57.10
C ASN A 31 30.91 4.05 -58.28
N THR A 32 30.53 3.70 -59.51
CA THR A 32 31.27 4.07 -60.74
C THR A 32 31.34 5.57 -61.00
N PHE A 33 30.57 6.38 -60.27
CA PHE A 33 30.53 7.83 -60.37
C PHE A 33 31.35 8.52 -59.26
N ASN A 34 32.08 7.75 -58.44
CA ASN A 34 32.83 8.22 -57.26
C ASN A 34 31.94 8.83 -56.16
N VAL A 35 30.69 8.39 -56.07
CA VAL A 35 29.79 8.72 -54.96
C VAL A 35 29.76 7.54 -53.99
N CYS A 36 29.88 7.83 -52.70
CA CYS A 36 29.80 6.82 -51.67
C CYS A 36 28.34 6.47 -51.36
N ALA A 37 27.99 5.20 -51.56
CA ALA A 37 26.75 4.65 -51.02
C ALA A 37 27.03 4.08 -49.64
N CYS A 38 26.55 4.78 -48.61
CA CYS A 38 26.84 4.44 -47.22
C CYS A 38 26.10 3.19 -46.73
N GLN A 39 26.80 2.43 -45.89
CA GLN A 39 26.21 1.35 -45.13
C GLN A 39 25.24 1.92 -44.08
N ARG A 40 24.29 1.08 -43.63
CA ARG A 40 23.29 1.47 -42.63
C ARG A 40 23.97 2.01 -41.37
N GLY A 41 23.55 3.19 -40.92
CA GLY A 41 24.11 3.87 -39.75
C GLY A 41 25.19 4.89 -40.07
N PHE A 42 25.59 5.03 -41.34
CA PHE A 42 26.53 6.04 -41.82
C PHE A 42 25.89 6.92 -42.91
N LEU A 43 26.31 8.19 -42.96
CA LEU A 43 25.83 9.22 -43.87
C LEU A 43 26.93 10.23 -44.20
N GLY A 44 26.61 11.20 -45.05
CA GLY A 44 27.56 12.18 -45.58
C GLY A 44 28.29 11.68 -46.84
N GLY A 45 28.97 12.59 -47.53
CA GLY A 45 29.59 12.36 -48.84
C GLY A 45 30.62 11.23 -48.90
N ASP A 46 31.34 11.00 -47.81
CA ASP A 46 32.35 9.95 -47.68
C ASP A 46 32.01 8.92 -46.60
N CYS A 47 30.76 8.85 -46.15
CA CYS A 47 30.27 7.96 -45.09
C CYS A 47 31.01 8.06 -43.76
N SER A 48 31.64 9.21 -43.47
CA SER A 48 32.33 9.45 -42.20
C SER A 48 31.39 9.83 -41.04
N GLN A 49 30.15 10.24 -41.33
CA GLN A 49 29.21 10.68 -40.31
C GLN A 49 28.32 9.53 -39.87
N MET A 50 28.18 9.34 -38.57
CA MET A 50 27.25 8.38 -37.99
C MET A 50 25.84 8.96 -37.90
N GLN A 51 24.85 8.12 -38.16
CA GLN A 51 23.44 8.41 -37.95
C GLN A 51 23.12 8.31 -36.46
N CYS A 52 22.52 9.35 -35.89
CA CYS A 52 22.09 9.31 -34.51
C CYS A 52 20.75 8.56 -34.36
N PRO A 53 20.48 8.01 -33.15
CA PRO A 53 19.21 7.39 -32.83
C PRO A 53 18.02 8.28 -33.13
N LEU A 54 16.97 7.66 -33.70
CA LEU A 54 15.66 8.28 -33.86
C LEU A 54 14.78 7.88 -32.67
N GLY A 55 14.03 8.83 -32.12
CA GLY A 55 13.03 8.61 -31.09
C GLY A 55 11.79 9.48 -31.35
N LYS A 56 10.67 9.21 -30.67
CA LYS A 56 9.47 10.06 -30.76
C LYS A 56 9.87 11.50 -30.43
N ALA A 57 9.46 12.45 -31.26
CA ALA A 57 9.86 13.85 -31.09
C ALA A 57 9.08 14.55 -29.96
N TRP A 58 9.70 15.54 -29.32
CA TRP A 58 9.01 16.44 -28.37
C TRP A 58 8.41 17.67 -29.03
N GLY A 59 8.82 18.02 -30.25
CA GLY A 59 8.37 19.27 -30.88
C GLY A 59 8.55 19.35 -32.38
N VAL A 60 8.31 18.24 -33.08
CA VAL A 60 8.41 18.16 -34.55
C VAL A 60 7.03 17.88 -35.13
N ILE A 61 6.38 18.91 -35.67
CA ILE A 61 5.08 18.79 -36.34
C ILE A 61 5.29 18.21 -37.74
N THR A 62 4.61 17.10 -38.05
CA THR A 62 4.65 16.47 -39.39
C THR A 62 3.29 16.42 -40.06
N GLY A 63 2.23 16.85 -39.37
CA GLY A 63 0.87 16.90 -39.89
C GLY A 63 -0.10 17.51 -38.89
N THR A 64 -1.36 17.67 -39.31
CA THR A 64 -2.46 18.09 -38.43
C THR A 64 -2.63 17.10 -37.28
N ASP A 65 -2.51 17.60 -36.05
CA ASP A 65 -2.53 16.83 -34.80
C ASP A 65 -1.44 15.72 -34.73
N VAL A 66 -0.31 15.88 -35.44
CA VAL A 66 0.83 14.95 -35.43
C VAL A 66 2.14 15.67 -35.09
N ALA A 67 2.61 15.53 -33.84
CA ALA A 67 3.81 16.22 -33.31
C ALA A 67 4.95 15.31 -32.81
N HIS A 68 4.70 14.00 -32.67
CA HIS A 68 5.62 13.05 -32.01
C HIS A 68 6.13 11.96 -32.94
N SER A 69 6.26 12.28 -34.23
CA SER A 69 6.91 11.41 -35.20
C SER A 69 8.37 11.15 -34.82
N MET A 70 8.96 10.08 -35.35
CA MET A 70 10.36 9.76 -35.07
C MET A 70 11.30 10.84 -35.63
N ALA A 71 12.14 11.41 -34.78
CA ALA A 71 13.12 12.44 -35.13
C ALA A 71 14.48 12.13 -34.52
N GLU A 72 15.54 12.62 -35.18
CA GLU A 72 16.91 12.49 -34.68
C GLU A 72 17.05 13.19 -33.33
N CYS A 73 17.60 12.46 -32.36
CA CYS A 73 17.69 12.92 -30.97
C CYS A 73 16.35 13.47 -30.43
N SER A 74 15.21 12.92 -30.90
CA SER A 74 13.85 13.31 -30.51
C SER A 74 13.56 14.81 -30.60
N GLY A 75 14.34 15.56 -31.39
CA GLY A 75 14.27 17.02 -31.42
C GLY A 75 14.56 17.68 -30.07
N ARG A 76 15.36 17.04 -29.19
CA ARG A 76 15.77 17.52 -27.85
C ARG A 76 17.24 17.23 -27.54
N GLY A 77 18.08 17.22 -28.57
CA GLY A 77 19.51 17.06 -28.40
C GLY A 77 20.28 17.37 -29.67
N ILE A 78 21.60 17.43 -29.53
CA ILE A 78 22.54 17.59 -30.64
C ILE A 78 23.16 16.24 -30.95
N CYS A 79 23.08 15.83 -32.21
CA CYS A 79 23.76 14.65 -32.72
C CYS A 79 25.26 14.93 -32.88
N ASP A 80 26.10 14.17 -32.16
CA ASP A 80 27.51 14.07 -32.50
C ASP A 80 27.68 13.13 -33.69
N ARG A 81 27.95 13.71 -34.86
CA ARG A 81 28.12 12.99 -36.12
C ARG A 81 29.35 12.08 -36.15
N THR A 82 30.29 12.22 -35.22
CA THR A 82 31.49 11.36 -35.18
C THR A 82 31.24 10.06 -34.43
N THR A 83 30.40 10.10 -33.39
CA THR A 83 30.10 8.97 -32.51
C THR A 83 28.71 8.38 -32.72
N GLY A 84 27.80 9.12 -33.36
CA GLY A 84 26.39 8.75 -33.51
C GLY A 84 25.61 8.85 -32.19
N VAL A 85 26.12 9.59 -31.20
CA VAL A 85 25.50 9.74 -29.89
C VAL A 85 24.80 11.10 -29.78
N CYS A 86 23.59 11.08 -29.22
CA CYS A 86 22.84 12.31 -28.92
C CYS A 86 23.28 12.92 -27.59
N THR A 87 23.67 14.19 -27.61
CA THR A 87 23.85 15.00 -26.40
C THR A 87 22.53 15.69 -26.07
N CYS A 88 21.86 15.24 -25.02
CA CYS A 88 20.51 15.69 -24.67
C CYS A 88 20.48 17.06 -24.01
N GLN A 89 19.40 17.80 -24.25
CA GLN A 89 19.04 18.97 -23.45
C GLN A 89 18.95 18.56 -21.97
N LEU A 90 19.37 19.45 -21.07
CA LEU A 90 19.24 19.21 -19.63
C LEU A 90 17.79 18.87 -19.27
N GLY A 91 17.60 17.83 -18.45
CA GLY A 91 16.28 17.31 -18.09
C GLY A 91 15.72 16.26 -19.06
N PHE A 92 16.42 15.93 -20.15
CA PHE A 92 16.09 14.83 -21.04
C PHE A 92 17.15 13.72 -21.00
N GLN A 93 16.74 12.49 -21.28
CA GLN A 93 17.58 11.29 -21.28
C GLN A 93 17.11 10.25 -22.30
N GLY A 94 17.82 9.12 -22.35
CA GLY A 94 17.64 8.07 -23.34
C GLY A 94 18.60 8.23 -24.51
N SER A 95 18.80 7.17 -25.30
CA SER A 95 19.75 7.16 -26.42
C SER A 95 19.42 8.19 -27.52
N ALA A 96 18.15 8.58 -27.64
CA ALA A 96 17.67 9.60 -28.54
C ALA A 96 17.13 10.83 -27.80
N CYS A 97 17.37 11.02 -26.50
CA CYS A 97 16.78 12.13 -25.71
C CYS A 97 15.24 12.10 -25.66
N GLN A 98 14.66 10.92 -25.83
CA GLN A 98 13.21 10.75 -25.94
C GLN A 98 12.50 10.79 -24.58
N GLN A 99 13.20 10.62 -23.45
CA GLN A 99 12.56 10.60 -22.12
C GLN A 99 12.86 11.87 -21.34
N VAL A 100 11.89 12.35 -20.56
CA VAL A 100 12.19 13.32 -19.48
C VAL A 100 12.88 12.57 -18.35
N ALA A 101 13.99 13.11 -17.86
CA ALA A 101 14.71 12.53 -16.73
C ALA A 101 13.99 12.82 -15.41
N CYS A 102 13.85 11.82 -14.54
CA CYS A 102 13.39 12.03 -13.17
C CYS A 102 14.38 12.89 -12.39
N SER A 103 13.86 13.86 -11.63
CA SER A 103 14.67 14.73 -10.77
C SER A 103 15.58 13.94 -9.86
N SER A 104 16.90 14.20 -9.90
CA SER A 104 17.87 13.63 -8.95
C SER A 104 17.74 12.12 -8.73
N SER A 105 17.27 11.36 -9.74
CA SER A 105 16.91 9.94 -9.59
C SER A 105 15.97 9.67 -8.40
N CYS A 106 14.91 10.48 -8.28
CA CYS A 106 13.93 10.45 -7.19
C CYS A 106 14.57 10.58 -5.80
N SER A 107 15.63 11.40 -5.70
CA SER A 107 16.42 11.65 -4.49
C SER A 107 16.94 10.37 -3.82
N GLY A 108 17.04 9.25 -4.56
CA GLY A 108 17.37 7.92 -4.02
C GLY A 108 16.32 7.35 -3.06
N ARG A 109 15.08 7.87 -3.09
CA ARG A 109 13.97 7.55 -2.17
C ARG A 109 12.68 7.19 -2.93
N GLY A 110 12.81 6.74 -4.16
CA GLY A 110 11.70 6.35 -5.01
C GLY A 110 12.13 5.71 -6.32
N GLN A 111 11.15 5.28 -7.09
CA GLN A 111 11.33 4.68 -8.40
C GLN A 111 10.94 5.67 -9.51
N CYS A 112 11.82 5.83 -10.49
CA CYS A 112 11.53 6.60 -11.70
C CYS A 112 10.70 5.74 -12.66
N LEU A 113 9.43 6.09 -12.87
CA LEU A 113 8.48 5.32 -13.66
C LEU A 113 7.94 6.15 -14.82
N THR A 114 7.69 5.50 -15.95
CA THR A 114 6.88 6.08 -17.04
C THR A 114 5.38 6.06 -16.69
N LEU A 115 4.57 6.85 -17.39
CA LEU A 115 3.10 6.80 -17.23
C LEU A 115 2.52 5.41 -17.48
N GLN A 116 3.05 4.69 -18.48
CA GLN A 116 2.68 3.29 -18.74
C GLN A 116 2.93 2.40 -17.51
N GLN A 117 4.11 2.50 -16.89
CA GLN A 117 4.47 1.71 -15.73
C GLN A 117 3.62 2.09 -14.50
N LEU A 118 3.38 3.38 -14.29
CA LEU A 118 2.53 3.89 -13.23
C LEU A 118 1.10 3.34 -13.35
N ALA A 119 0.52 3.37 -14.56
CA ALA A 119 -0.86 2.93 -14.82
C ALA A 119 -1.03 1.41 -14.68
N ALA A 120 -0.09 0.64 -15.24
CA ALA A 120 -0.22 -0.81 -15.39
C ALA A 120 0.01 -1.61 -14.11
N THR A 121 0.59 -1.00 -13.06
CA THR A 121 0.98 -1.74 -11.85
C THR A 121 -0.22 -1.92 -10.91
N PRO A 122 -0.74 -3.15 -10.71
CA PRO A 122 -1.96 -3.37 -9.91
C PRO A 122 -1.78 -2.97 -8.44
N LEU A 123 -0.58 -3.14 -7.90
CA LEU A 123 -0.25 -2.72 -6.53
C LEU A 123 -0.31 -1.20 -6.37
N ILE A 124 0.15 -0.42 -7.35
CA ILE A 124 0.06 1.05 -7.31
C ILE A 124 -1.40 1.47 -7.37
N ALA A 125 -2.15 0.96 -8.36
CA ALA A 125 -3.55 1.30 -8.60
C ALA A 125 -4.43 1.01 -7.37
N MET A 126 -4.29 -0.19 -6.80
CA MET A 126 -5.13 -0.64 -5.69
C MET A 126 -4.70 0.01 -4.36
N ASN A 127 -3.40 0.12 -4.06
CA ASN A 127 -2.95 0.55 -2.74
C ASN A 127 -2.96 2.07 -2.56
N LEU A 128 -2.67 2.84 -3.61
CA LEU A 128 -2.58 4.30 -3.54
C LEU A 128 -3.87 4.99 -3.98
N TYR A 129 -4.62 4.39 -4.91
CA TYR A 129 -5.77 5.02 -5.54
C TYR A 129 -7.08 4.24 -5.39
N ASN A 130 -7.06 3.07 -4.75
CA ASN A 130 -8.23 2.22 -4.50
C ASN A 130 -9.06 1.92 -5.78
N GLN A 131 -8.37 1.65 -6.89
CA GLN A 131 -9.01 1.41 -8.19
C GLN A 131 -8.26 0.35 -9.01
N PRO A 132 -8.92 -0.31 -9.98
CA PRO A 132 -8.25 -1.24 -10.89
C PRO A 132 -7.21 -0.50 -11.76
N PRO A 133 -6.14 -1.19 -12.21
CA PRO A 133 -5.13 -0.59 -13.07
C PRO A 133 -5.70 -0.16 -14.42
N TYR A 134 -5.29 1.01 -14.91
CA TYR A 134 -5.63 1.49 -16.24
C TYR A 134 -4.61 1.06 -17.29
N GLN A 135 -5.07 0.98 -18.54
CA GLN A 135 -4.20 0.81 -19.69
C GLN A 135 -3.74 2.17 -20.21
N TYR A 136 -2.43 2.39 -20.27
CA TYR A 136 -1.83 3.59 -20.85
C TYR A 136 -0.76 3.15 -21.86
N SER A 137 -1.12 3.12 -23.15
CA SER A 137 -0.36 2.41 -24.18
C SER A 137 0.50 3.35 -25.03
N PRO A 138 1.80 3.03 -25.26
CA PRO A 138 2.69 3.83 -26.12
C PRO A 138 2.32 3.81 -27.61
N LEU A 139 1.38 2.94 -28.01
CA LEU A 139 0.83 2.88 -29.37
C LEU A 139 -0.34 3.85 -29.58
N VAL A 140 -0.97 4.30 -28.49
CA VAL A 140 -2.16 5.16 -28.53
C VAL A 140 -1.80 6.56 -28.03
N MET A 141 -1.05 6.63 -26.93
CA MET A 141 -0.60 7.87 -26.30
C MET A 141 0.92 7.96 -26.44
N TRP A 142 1.39 9.06 -27.01
CA TRP A 142 2.80 9.23 -27.34
C TRP A 142 3.68 9.31 -26.08
N ASP A 143 3.14 9.87 -25.00
CA ASP A 143 3.78 10.22 -23.73
C ASP A 143 3.94 9.03 -22.77
N ALA A 144 3.28 7.90 -23.05
CA ALA A 144 3.22 6.73 -22.18
C ALA A 144 4.59 6.21 -21.74
N ASP A 145 5.59 6.31 -22.61
CA ASP A 145 6.98 5.88 -22.42
C ASP A 145 8.00 7.03 -22.50
N MET A 146 7.53 8.29 -22.63
CA MET A 146 8.35 9.50 -22.78
C MET A 146 8.37 10.33 -21.49
N ILE A 147 7.20 10.50 -20.84
CA ILE A 147 7.10 11.22 -19.57
C ILE A 147 7.38 10.26 -18.43
N GLN A 148 8.30 10.68 -17.55
CA GLN A 148 8.65 9.95 -16.34
C GLN A 148 8.45 10.84 -15.11
N GLY A 149 8.15 10.21 -13.99
CA GLY A 149 8.07 10.85 -12.68
C GLY A 149 8.35 9.85 -11.56
N CYS A 150 8.39 10.36 -10.34
CA CYS A 150 8.81 9.58 -9.19
C CYS A 150 7.62 8.97 -8.45
N LEU A 151 7.68 7.65 -8.25
CA LEU A 151 6.89 6.94 -7.25
C LEU A 151 7.71 6.85 -5.97
N CYS A 152 7.27 7.51 -4.90
CA CYS A 152 8.05 7.62 -3.67
C CYS A 152 7.93 6.40 -2.75
N ASP A 153 9.04 6.05 -2.10
CA ASP A 153 9.11 4.95 -1.15
C ASP A 153 8.61 5.38 0.24
N GLY A 154 7.90 4.48 0.94
CA GLY A 154 7.56 4.63 2.35
C GLY A 154 6.78 5.92 2.64
N THR A 155 7.32 6.78 3.51
CA THR A 155 6.74 8.06 3.89
C THR A 155 7.35 9.24 3.13
N ASN A 156 7.99 9.03 1.98
CA ASN A 156 8.48 10.15 1.16
C ASN A 156 7.39 10.61 0.18
N THR A 157 7.37 11.90 -0.15
CA THR A 157 6.40 12.55 -1.03
C THR A 157 7.06 13.67 -1.84
N GLY A 158 6.27 14.38 -2.65
CA GLY A 158 6.77 15.41 -3.56
C GLY A 158 7.17 14.84 -4.92
N PHE A 159 7.50 15.73 -5.85
CA PHE A 159 7.78 15.35 -7.24
C PHE A 159 9.08 14.54 -7.41
N ASP A 160 10.03 14.71 -6.50
CA ASP A 160 11.35 14.08 -6.51
C ASP A 160 11.61 13.20 -5.26
N CYS A 161 10.56 12.94 -4.48
CA CYS A 161 10.62 12.16 -3.24
C CYS A 161 11.57 12.72 -2.16
N ALA A 162 11.90 14.01 -2.22
CA ALA A 162 12.69 14.67 -1.20
C ALA A 162 11.88 15.02 0.06
N LEU A 163 10.56 15.20 -0.08
CA LEU A 163 9.70 15.59 1.04
C LEU A 163 9.29 14.38 1.88
N LYS A 164 8.96 14.63 3.14
CA LYS A 164 8.34 13.67 4.06
C LYS A 164 6.84 13.88 4.10
N GLN A 165 6.11 12.77 4.08
CA GLN A 165 4.69 12.74 4.34
C GLN A 165 4.46 13.21 5.77
N CYS A 166 3.70 14.29 5.88
CA CYS A 166 3.25 14.80 7.16
C CYS A 166 2.34 13.79 7.85
N HIS A 167 2.36 13.77 9.18
CA HIS A 167 1.36 13.01 9.92
C HIS A 167 -0.03 13.55 9.58
N LEU A 168 -0.91 12.61 9.21
CA LEU A 168 -2.32 12.87 8.99
C LEU A 168 -3.11 12.41 10.20
N GLY A 169 -4.14 13.15 10.55
CA GLY A 169 -4.99 12.88 11.70
C GLY A 169 -6.39 13.47 11.55
N ASP A 170 -7.26 13.03 12.42
CA ASP A 170 -8.63 13.52 12.54
C ASP A 170 -8.63 14.83 13.33
N ASP A 171 -9.49 15.78 12.96
CA ASP A 171 -9.62 17.02 13.72
C ASP A 171 -10.38 16.74 15.03
N PRO A 172 -9.76 16.90 16.21
CA PRO A 172 -10.37 16.50 17.48
C PRO A 172 -11.62 17.30 17.86
N MET A 173 -11.88 18.41 17.16
CA MET A 173 -13.03 19.26 17.44
C MET A 173 -14.23 18.91 16.55
N THR A 174 -14.07 17.99 15.60
CA THR A 174 -15.19 17.46 14.82
C THR A 174 -15.90 16.39 15.65
N THR A 175 -17.17 16.62 16.01
CA THR A 175 -17.92 15.70 16.89
C THR A 175 -18.89 14.83 16.09
N GLY A 176 -19.16 13.61 16.57
CA GLY A 176 -20.18 12.72 15.99
C GLY A 176 -19.69 11.90 14.80
N GLN A 177 -18.37 11.83 14.58
CA GLN A 177 -17.76 11.02 13.55
C GLN A 177 -17.75 9.53 13.92
N THR A 178 -17.58 8.70 12.91
CA THR A 178 -17.57 7.24 12.97
C THR A 178 -16.30 6.68 12.35
N GLU A 179 -15.72 5.67 12.98
CA GLU A 179 -14.58 4.91 12.45
C GLU A 179 -14.97 4.09 11.21
N GLU A 180 -13.98 3.72 10.40
CA GLU A 180 -14.18 2.71 9.36
C GLU A 180 -14.38 1.34 10.03
N ILE A 181 -15.39 0.60 9.58
CA ILE A 181 -15.70 -0.75 10.04
C ILE A 181 -15.86 -1.66 8.85
N GLN A 182 -14.99 -2.65 8.73
CA GLN A 182 -15.08 -3.71 7.73
C GLN A 182 -15.36 -5.05 8.40
N LEU A 183 -16.16 -5.90 7.76
CA LEU A 183 -16.57 -7.18 8.32
C LEU A 183 -16.00 -8.33 7.48
N ILE A 184 -15.51 -9.36 8.16
CA ILE A 184 -15.12 -10.63 7.53
C ILE A 184 -15.97 -11.72 8.15
N GLN A 185 -16.83 -12.36 7.35
CA GLN A 185 -17.50 -13.59 7.75
C GLN A 185 -16.57 -14.76 7.45
N CYS A 186 -16.24 -15.57 8.47
CA CYS A 186 -15.38 -16.74 8.30
C CYS A 186 -16.04 -18.01 8.87
N SER A 187 -16.03 -19.07 8.07
CA SER A 187 -16.47 -20.40 8.50
C SER A 187 -15.38 -21.45 8.35
N ALA A 188 -15.36 -22.38 9.31
CA ALA A 188 -14.48 -23.55 9.29
C ALA A 188 -15.15 -24.72 10.03
N SER A 189 -14.94 -25.94 9.54
CA SER A 189 -15.37 -27.18 10.20
C SER A 189 -14.20 -27.80 10.96
N TYR A 190 -14.43 -28.40 12.13
CA TYR A 190 -13.38 -28.96 13.00
C TYR A 190 -13.65 -30.45 13.24
N LEU A 191 -13.65 -31.22 12.15
CA LEU A 191 -14.17 -32.59 12.13
C LEU A 191 -13.31 -33.60 12.88
N GLY A 192 -12.00 -33.35 13.06
CA GLY A 192 -11.09 -34.32 13.66
C GLY A 192 -10.10 -33.66 14.62
N HIS A 193 -10.00 -34.22 15.82
CA HIS A 193 -9.09 -33.80 16.88
C HIS A 193 -8.25 -34.99 17.35
N GLN A 194 -6.99 -34.73 17.64
CA GLN A 194 -6.07 -35.70 18.19
C GLN A 194 -5.69 -35.28 19.60
N ILE A 195 -5.87 -36.16 20.57
CA ILE A 195 -5.42 -36.00 21.95
C ILE A 195 -4.25 -36.96 22.16
N VAL A 196 -3.09 -36.45 22.57
CA VAL A 196 -1.90 -37.28 22.83
C VAL A 196 -1.52 -37.14 24.28
N LEU A 197 -1.54 -38.23 25.04
CA LEU A 197 -0.92 -38.35 26.37
C LEU A 197 0.52 -38.86 26.22
N GLN A 198 1.52 -38.00 26.43
CA GLN A 198 2.95 -38.30 26.41
C GLN A 198 3.50 -38.52 27.83
N PHE A 199 4.44 -39.45 27.97
CA PHE A 199 5.10 -39.76 29.25
C PHE A 199 6.55 -40.23 29.04
N ASP A 200 7.45 -39.82 29.95
CA ASP A 200 8.88 -40.15 29.87
C ASP A 200 9.18 -41.64 30.17
N SER A 201 8.27 -42.31 30.88
CA SER A 201 8.34 -43.73 31.23
C SER A 201 6.94 -44.34 31.31
N ALA A 202 6.79 -45.62 30.98
CA ALA A 202 5.49 -46.31 30.95
C ALA A 202 4.70 -46.14 32.26
N LEU A 203 3.48 -45.60 32.14
CA LEU A 203 2.56 -45.41 33.25
C LEU A 203 2.00 -46.75 33.73
N THR A 204 1.96 -46.97 35.04
CA THR A 204 1.45 -48.20 35.66
C THR A 204 0.05 -48.04 36.26
N ALA A 205 -0.35 -46.81 36.59
CA ALA A 205 -1.67 -46.45 37.10
C ALA A 205 -1.94 -44.94 36.93
N GLY A 206 -3.22 -44.55 36.91
CA GLY A 206 -3.68 -43.17 37.10
C GLY A 206 -4.90 -42.77 36.26
N SER A 207 -5.47 -41.60 36.54
CA SER A 207 -6.62 -41.04 35.79
C SER A 207 -6.52 -39.52 35.68
N PHE A 208 -7.19 -38.94 34.68
CA PHE A 208 -7.21 -37.51 34.40
C PHE A 208 -8.59 -37.01 33.98
N VAL A 209 -8.83 -35.70 34.05
CA VAL A 209 -10.07 -35.05 33.62
C VAL A 209 -9.76 -34.00 32.56
N LEU A 210 -10.62 -33.90 31.54
CA LEU A 210 -10.52 -32.90 30.47
C LEU A 210 -11.65 -31.88 30.58
N ASN A 211 -11.31 -30.61 30.41
CA ASN A 211 -12.29 -29.52 30.30
C ASN A 211 -12.57 -29.18 28.83
N PHE A 212 -13.84 -28.96 28.52
CA PHE A 212 -14.35 -28.52 27.21
C PHE A 212 -15.32 -27.35 27.42
N GLY A 213 -14.82 -26.12 27.31
CA GLY A 213 -15.57 -24.93 27.70
C GLY A 213 -15.94 -24.97 29.18
N VAL A 214 -17.24 -24.95 29.49
CA VAL A 214 -17.79 -25.03 30.87
C VAL A 214 -18.06 -26.47 31.34
N GLN A 215 -17.90 -27.46 30.46
CA GLN A 215 -18.16 -28.87 30.78
C GLN A 215 -16.84 -29.62 31.03
N ARG A 216 -16.93 -30.73 31.77
CA ARG A 216 -15.79 -31.59 32.06
C ARG A 216 -16.19 -33.05 31.97
N THR A 217 -15.25 -33.89 31.57
CA THR A 217 -15.49 -35.34 31.52
C THR A 217 -15.55 -35.92 32.93
N ASP A 218 -16.12 -37.10 33.04
CA ASP A 218 -15.81 -37.98 34.17
C ASP A 218 -14.32 -38.40 34.13
N PRO A 219 -13.73 -38.90 35.23
CA PRO A 219 -12.33 -39.31 35.26
C PRO A 219 -12.00 -40.37 34.19
N ILE A 220 -11.07 -40.04 33.31
CA ILE A 220 -10.58 -40.88 32.22
C ILE A 220 -9.37 -41.66 32.72
N SER A 221 -9.37 -43.00 32.57
CA SER A 221 -8.20 -43.82 32.87
C SER A 221 -7.02 -43.46 31.96
N TYR A 222 -5.79 -43.50 32.49
CA TYR A 222 -4.58 -43.24 31.71
C TYR A 222 -4.47 -44.11 30.44
N ASN A 223 -5.04 -45.32 30.49
CA ASN A 223 -5.08 -46.29 29.39
C ASN A 223 -6.49 -46.53 28.84
N ALA A 224 -7.40 -45.56 28.97
CA ALA A 224 -8.79 -45.71 28.53
C ALA A 224 -8.87 -46.19 27.06
N PRO A 225 -9.56 -47.31 26.78
CA PRO A 225 -9.71 -47.80 25.42
C PRO A 225 -10.54 -46.84 24.57
N ALA A 226 -10.45 -46.96 23.24
CA ALA A 226 -11.25 -46.17 22.32
C ALA A 226 -12.77 -46.41 22.46
N ASP A 227 -13.17 -47.66 22.74
CA ASP A 227 -14.56 -48.09 22.87
C ASP A 227 -14.67 -49.26 23.86
N ASN A 228 -15.70 -49.30 24.71
CA ASN A 228 -15.98 -50.38 25.66
C ASN A 228 -17.48 -50.39 26.04
N ALA A 229 -17.98 -51.47 26.68
CA ALA A 229 -19.40 -51.63 27.04
C ALA A 229 -19.73 -51.33 28.52
N LEU A 230 -18.74 -50.89 29.30
CA LEU A 230 -18.82 -50.82 30.77
C LEU A 230 -18.63 -49.38 31.33
N GLY A 231 -18.70 -48.33 30.52
CA GLY A 231 -18.67 -46.93 31.00
C GLY A 231 -17.29 -46.40 31.40
N THR A 232 -16.23 -46.78 30.67
CA THR A 232 -14.83 -46.43 31.00
C THR A 232 -13.95 -46.09 29.79
N SER A 233 -14.52 -46.06 28.57
CA SER A 233 -13.79 -45.74 27.35
C SER A 233 -13.74 -44.23 27.07
N MET A 234 -12.76 -43.78 26.29
CA MET A 234 -12.64 -42.38 25.88
C MET A 234 -13.91 -41.90 25.16
N ARG A 235 -14.54 -42.73 24.32
CA ARG A 235 -15.80 -42.40 23.64
C ARG A 235 -16.94 -42.13 24.63
N GLU A 236 -17.18 -43.04 25.57
CA GLU A 236 -18.26 -42.89 26.57
C GLU A 236 -18.05 -41.67 27.46
N MET A 237 -16.80 -41.38 27.85
CA MET A 237 -16.44 -40.20 28.65
C MET A 237 -16.65 -38.89 27.89
N LEU A 238 -16.42 -38.87 26.58
CA LEU A 238 -16.72 -37.71 25.75
C LEU A 238 -18.22 -37.54 25.54
N GLN A 239 -18.96 -38.63 25.38
CA GLN A 239 -20.41 -38.62 25.20
C GLN A 239 -21.19 -38.34 26.51
N SER A 240 -20.54 -38.35 27.68
CA SER A 240 -21.16 -37.88 28.93
C SER A 240 -21.29 -36.35 28.98
N LEU A 241 -20.56 -35.63 28.11
CA LEU A 241 -20.71 -34.20 27.92
C LEU A 241 -21.98 -33.92 27.12
N SER A 242 -22.86 -33.04 27.63
CA SER A 242 -24.13 -32.75 26.95
C SER A 242 -23.97 -32.03 25.61
N ILE A 243 -22.79 -31.48 25.31
CA ILE A 243 -22.46 -30.87 24.02
C ILE A 243 -21.96 -31.89 22.96
N ILE A 244 -21.69 -33.14 23.33
CA ILE A 244 -21.16 -34.17 22.42
C ILE A 244 -22.12 -35.36 22.33
N PRO A 245 -23.11 -35.31 21.42
CA PRO A 245 -24.07 -36.42 21.27
C PRO A 245 -23.43 -37.67 20.67
N SER A 246 -22.45 -37.51 19.77
CA SER A 246 -21.74 -38.63 19.14
C SER A 246 -20.35 -38.25 18.63
N VAL A 247 -19.41 -39.19 18.78
CA VAL A 247 -18.03 -39.11 18.29
C VAL A 247 -17.51 -40.50 17.93
N SER A 248 -16.63 -40.57 16.94
CA SER A 248 -15.80 -41.74 16.69
C SER A 248 -14.44 -41.55 17.37
N VAL A 249 -13.92 -42.56 18.05
CA VAL A 249 -12.61 -42.51 18.70
C VAL A 249 -11.78 -43.70 18.23
N ALA A 250 -10.53 -43.47 17.86
CA ALA A 250 -9.51 -44.48 17.61
C ALA A 250 -8.32 -44.27 18.55
N GLN A 251 -7.69 -45.34 19.03
CA GLN A 251 -6.56 -45.27 19.96
C GLN A 251 -5.30 -45.90 19.34
N SER A 252 -4.15 -45.28 19.57
CA SER A 252 -2.84 -45.88 19.32
C SER A 252 -1.94 -45.71 20.55
N VAL A 253 -1.09 -46.71 20.83
CA VAL A 253 -0.23 -46.76 22.02
C VAL A 253 1.21 -47.04 21.59
N THR A 254 2.15 -46.26 22.12
CA THR A 254 3.60 -46.47 21.99
C THR A 254 4.22 -46.63 23.39
N SER A 255 5.54 -46.88 23.46
CA SER A 255 6.25 -47.00 24.74
C SER A 255 6.21 -45.72 25.60
N ASN A 256 5.95 -44.57 24.98
CA ASN A 256 6.07 -43.25 25.60
C ASN A 256 4.84 -42.35 25.32
N SER A 257 3.79 -42.86 24.66
CA SER A 257 2.59 -42.08 24.37
C SER A 257 1.35 -42.94 24.16
N ILE A 258 0.19 -42.38 24.50
CA ILE A 258 -1.14 -42.88 24.13
C ILE A 258 -1.85 -41.78 23.37
N THR A 259 -2.35 -42.08 22.17
CA THR A 259 -3.03 -41.12 21.30
C THR A 259 -4.46 -41.56 21.06
N TRP A 260 -5.41 -40.63 21.17
CA TRP A 260 -6.80 -40.78 20.79
C TRP A 260 -7.15 -39.83 19.65
N ASP A 261 -7.48 -40.38 18.48
CA ASP A 261 -8.00 -39.64 17.33
C ASP A 261 -9.53 -39.64 17.40
N ILE A 262 -10.12 -38.45 17.46
CA ILE A 262 -11.54 -38.19 17.72
C ILE A 262 -12.12 -37.52 16.48
N VAL A 263 -13.16 -38.11 15.91
CA VAL A 263 -13.83 -37.61 14.70
C VAL A 263 -15.29 -37.33 15.01
N PHE A 264 -15.69 -36.08 14.79
CA PHE A 264 -17.07 -35.62 14.89
C PHE A 264 -17.84 -35.90 13.61
N PRO A 265 -19.16 -36.20 13.70
CA PRO A 265 -19.99 -36.23 12.51
C PRO A 265 -20.09 -34.82 11.91
N PRO A 266 -20.19 -34.67 10.57
CA PRO A 266 -20.33 -33.36 9.92
C PRO A 266 -21.52 -32.52 10.39
N THR A 267 -22.51 -33.16 11.02
CA THR A 267 -23.72 -32.53 11.58
C THR A 267 -23.52 -31.92 12.97
N ALA A 268 -22.38 -32.17 13.64
CA ALA A 268 -22.12 -31.58 14.95
C ALA A 268 -21.82 -30.08 14.82
N THR A 269 -22.61 -29.22 15.47
CA THR A 269 -22.44 -27.74 15.38
C THR A 269 -21.38 -27.21 16.36
N GLU A 270 -21.16 -27.91 17.48
CA GLU A 270 -20.22 -27.47 18.53
C GLU A 270 -18.80 -28.02 18.38
N GLN A 271 -18.43 -28.50 17.19
CA GLN A 271 -17.08 -29.04 16.91
C GLN A 271 -15.96 -28.06 17.30
N HIS A 272 -16.20 -26.77 17.10
CA HIS A 272 -15.24 -25.69 17.38
C HIS A 272 -14.94 -25.52 18.88
N ILE A 273 -15.84 -25.94 19.78
CA ILE A 273 -15.67 -25.85 21.25
C ILE A 273 -14.78 -26.99 21.78
N PHE A 274 -14.47 -27.99 20.95
CA PHE A 274 -13.74 -29.18 21.36
C PHE A 274 -12.22 -28.95 21.49
N ARG A 275 -11.80 -28.25 22.54
CA ARG A 275 -10.39 -28.10 22.93
C ARG A 275 -10.15 -28.59 24.36
N PRO A 276 -9.72 -29.84 24.54
CA PRO A 276 -9.44 -30.37 25.86
C PRO A 276 -8.28 -29.63 26.51
N THR A 277 -8.48 -29.16 27.74
CA THR A 277 -7.43 -28.62 28.61
C THR A 277 -7.40 -29.37 29.94
N TRP A 278 -6.22 -29.43 30.58
CA TRP A 278 -6.10 -29.95 31.95
C TRP A 278 -6.92 -29.10 32.94
N ARG A 279 -7.52 -29.73 33.95
CA ARG A 279 -8.04 -29.03 35.13
C ARG A 279 -6.89 -28.75 36.11
N VAL A 280 -6.71 -27.47 36.45
CA VAL A 280 -5.67 -26.99 37.38
C VAL A 280 -6.34 -26.59 38.68
N VAL A 281 -5.99 -27.23 39.79
CA VAL A 281 -6.41 -26.80 41.13
C VAL A 281 -5.26 -27.07 42.09
N GLU A 282 -4.72 -26.00 42.66
CA GLU A 282 -3.76 -26.06 43.76
C GLU A 282 -4.35 -25.37 44.99
N VAL A 283 -4.21 -25.97 46.17
CA VAL A 283 -4.62 -25.36 47.44
C VAL A 283 -3.43 -25.37 48.38
N GLN A 284 -3.05 -24.19 48.85
CA GLN A 284 -1.98 -24.03 49.83
C GLN A 284 -2.53 -23.37 51.10
N GLN A 285 -2.00 -23.75 52.26
CA GLN A 285 -2.42 -23.23 53.56
C GLN A 285 -1.22 -22.87 54.44
N PHE A 286 -1.32 -21.78 55.20
CA PHE A 286 -0.33 -21.43 56.21
C PHE A 286 -1.00 -20.86 57.47
N PHE A 287 -0.33 -20.98 58.61
CA PHE A 287 -0.78 -20.44 59.88
C PHE A 287 -0.22 -19.03 60.15
N CYS A 288 -1.04 -18.14 60.72
CA CYS A 288 -0.62 -16.81 61.19
C CYS A 288 -1.27 -16.40 62.51
N ALA A 289 -0.45 -16.06 63.51
CA ALA A 289 -0.84 -15.45 64.79
C ALA A 289 -0.07 -14.14 65.02
N ALA A 290 -0.81 -13.02 64.95
CA ALA A 290 -0.31 -11.65 65.13
C ALA A 290 -1.50 -10.69 65.40
N ASP A 291 -1.24 -9.55 66.04
CA ASP A 291 -2.23 -8.50 66.35
C ASP A 291 -1.91 -7.13 65.74
N SER A 292 -0.75 -7.01 65.08
CA SER A 292 -0.30 -5.78 64.43
C SER A 292 0.78 -6.09 63.36
N GLY A 293 1.08 -5.11 62.49
CA GLY A 293 2.17 -5.20 61.51
C GLY A 293 1.79 -5.70 60.11
N PHE A 294 2.83 -5.96 59.30
CA PHE A 294 2.71 -6.35 57.88
C PHE A 294 3.50 -7.61 57.56
N LEU A 295 3.01 -8.35 56.56
CA LEU A 295 3.53 -9.59 56.01
C LEU A 295 3.98 -9.39 54.56
N THR A 296 4.99 -10.15 54.14
CA THR A 296 5.34 -10.36 52.73
C THR A 296 5.13 -11.84 52.37
N ILE A 297 4.39 -12.09 51.29
CA ILE A 297 4.22 -13.42 50.68
C ILE A 297 4.99 -13.44 49.36
N THR A 298 5.75 -14.49 49.10
CA THR A 298 6.52 -14.65 47.85
C THR A 298 6.06 -15.86 47.08
N TYR A 299 5.80 -15.67 45.78
CA TYR A 299 5.46 -16.70 44.80
C TYR A 299 6.55 -16.73 43.72
N GLY A 300 7.38 -17.79 43.70
CA GLY A 300 8.53 -17.86 42.80
C GLY A 300 9.49 -16.68 43.01
N SER A 301 9.64 -15.81 42.00
CA SER A 301 10.43 -14.58 42.08
C SER A 301 9.60 -13.32 42.40
N GLN A 302 8.28 -13.42 42.52
CA GLN A 302 7.39 -12.30 42.78
C GLN A 302 7.11 -12.18 44.28
N ALA A 303 7.44 -11.03 44.87
CA ALA A 303 7.08 -10.70 46.24
C ALA A 303 5.81 -9.82 46.28
N PHE A 304 4.89 -10.13 47.19
CA PHE A 304 3.72 -9.36 47.56
C PHE A 304 3.95 -8.77 48.95
N SER A 305 4.42 -7.53 49.00
CA SER A 305 4.82 -6.87 50.25
C SER A 305 3.70 -5.99 50.81
N ASN A 306 3.83 -5.58 52.08
CA ASN A 306 2.92 -4.68 52.78
C ASN A 306 1.49 -5.22 52.96
N ILE A 307 1.33 -6.53 53.16
CA ILE A 307 0.02 -7.13 53.46
C ILE A 307 -0.25 -6.95 54.96
N PRO A 308 -1.26 -6.15 55.40
CA PRO A 308 -1.49 -5.92 56.82
C PRO A 308 -2.00 -7.18 57.52
N PHE A 309 -1.68 -7.37 58.80
CA PHE A 309 -2.20 -8.46 59.63
C PHE A 309 -3.75 -8.51 59.64
N SER A 310 -4.38 -7.35 59.44
CA SER A 310 -5.82 -7.15 59.41
C SER A 310 -6.44 -7.31 58.01
N ALA A 311 -5.68 -7.77 57.00
CA ALA A 311 -6.20 -7.93 55.64
C ALA A 311 -7.43 -8.86 55.65
N SER A 312 -8.49 -8.45 54.96
CA SER A 312 -9.64 -9.31 54.71
C SER A 312 -9.32 -10.32 53.60
N THR A 313 -10.15 -11.37 53.49
CA THR A 313 -10.05 -12.35 52.40
C THR A 313 -10.07 -11.69 51.02
N SER A 314 -10.89 -10.66 50.82
CA SER A 314 -10.96 -9.89 49.58
C SER A 314 -9.69 -9.08 49.29
N VAL A 315 -9.08 -8.47 50.31
CA VAL A 315 -7.81 -7.72 50.16
C VAL A 315 -6.68 -8.66 49.76
N LEU A 316 -6.55 -9.80 50.44
CA LEU A 316 -5.52 -10.79 50.10
C LEU A 316 -5.76 -11.37 48.69
N GLN A 317 -7.01 -11.72 48.36
CA GLN A 317 -7.39 -12.22 47.04
C GLN A 317 -6.97 -11.24 45.93
N THR A 318 -7.34 -9.96 46.07
CA THR A 318 -7.05 -8.95 45.05
C THR A 318 -5.54 -8.69 44.93
N THR A 319 -4.82 -8.72 46.05
CA THR A 319 -3.35 -8.56 46.11
C THR A 319 -2.62 -9.66 45.34
N LEU A 320 -3.03 -10.93 45.51
CA LEU A 320 -2.42 -12.04 44.76
C LEU A 320 -2.73 -11.97 43.25
N GLN A 321 -3.93 -11.48 42.90
CA GLN A 321 -4.39 -11.34 41.52
C GLN A 321 -3.77 -10.14 40.77
N THR A 322 -2.98 -9.28 41.42
CA THR A 322 -2.24 -8.22 40.71
C THR A 322 -1.12 -8.78 39.85
N PHE A 323 -0.64 -10.00 40.14
CA PHE A 323 0.38 -10.64 39.33
C PHE A 323 -0.26 -11.27 38.10
N TYR A 324 0.13 -10.82 36.90
CA TYR A 324 -0.49 -11.23 35.62
C TYR A 324 -0.51 -12.74 35.36
N LYS A 325 0.34 -13.50 36.05
CA LYS A 325 0.44 -14.96 36.01
C LYS A 325 -0.57 -15.69 36.91
N ILE A 326 -1.14 -15.02 37.91
CA ILE A 326 -2.22 -15.53 38.76
C ILE A 326 -3.54 -14.96 38.23
N GLY A 327 -4.45 -15.82 37.79
CA GLY A 327 -5.70 -15.42 37.16
C GLY A 327 -6.83 -15.20 38.17
N ALA A 328 -7.15 -16.23 38.96
CA ALA A 328 -8.20 -16.18 39.99
C ALA A 328 -7.83 -17.08 41.17
N VAL A 329 -8.14 -16.62 42.39
CA VAL A 329 -7.90 -17.34 43.65
C VAL A 329 -9.09 -17.17 44.60
N THR A 330 -9.34 -18.16 45.45
CA THR A 330 -10.27 -18.08 46.59
C THR A 330 -9.47 -18.09 47.88
N VAL A 331 -9.79 -17.18 48.82
CA VAL A 331 -9.11 -17.08 50.12
C VAL A 331 -10.12 -17.32 51.24
N SER A 332 -9.77 -18.17 52.20
CA SER A 332 -10.56 -18.41 53.41
C SER A 332 -9.71 -18.43 54.68
N TYR A 333 -10.33 -18.08 55.80
CA TYR A 333 -9.70 -18.01 57.12
C TYR A 333 -10.45 -18.94 58.08
N SER A 334 -9.73 -19.71 58.91
CA SER A 334 -10.36 -20.65 59.85
C SER A 334 -11.20 -19.96 60.92
N THR A 335 -10.86 -18.73 61.31
CA THR A 335 -11.56 -17.95 62.34
C THR A 335 -11.47 -16.44 62.08
N GLY A 336 -12.54 -15.70 62.38
CA GLY A 336 -12.57 -14.23 62.26
C GLY A 336 -12.55 -13.71 60.81
N THR A 337 -12.28 -12.42 60.63
CA THR A 337 -12.29 -11.72 59.32
C THR A 337 -10.95 -11.17 58.89
N THR A 338 -9.90 -11.33 59.71
CA THR A 338 -8.55 -10.83 59.49
C THR A 338 -7.57 -11.95 59.19
N LEU A 339 -6.57 -11.66 58.36
CA LEU A 339 -5.51 -12.59 57.97
C LEU A 339 -4.83 -13.28 59.16
N CYS A 340 -4.44 -12.49 60.16
CA CYS A 340 -3.87 -12.98 61.41
C CYS A 340 -4.76 -12.55 62.59
N ASN A 341 -4.76 -13.32 63.67
CA ASN A 341 -5.39 -12.91 64.92
C ASN A 341 -4.58 -13.41 66.13
N ALA A 342 -4.87 -12.90 67.33
CA ALA A 342 -4.12 -13.23 68.54
C ALA A 342 -4.27 -14.69 69.02
N LEU A 343 -5.28 -15.44 68.52
CA LEU A 343 -5.47 -16.86 68.80
C LEU A 343 -4.88 -17.76 67.70
N GLY A 344 -4.38 -17.16 66.61
CA GLY A 344 -3.95 -17.86 65.42
C GLY A 344 -5.06 -18.09 64.40
N ASN A 345 -4.69 -18.07 63.13
CA ASN A 345 -5.59 -18.28 62.01
C ASN A 345 -4.92 -19.15 60.94
N TYR A 346 -5.64 -20.13 60.40
CA TYR A 346 -5.23 -20.84 59.19
C TYR A 346 -5.74 -20.09 57.96
N VAL A 347 -4.81 -19.65 57.13
CA VAL A 347 -5.06 -18.95 55.88
C VAL A 347 -4.98 -19.96 54.75
N THR A 348 -6.08 -20.19 54.04
CA THR A 348 -6.17 -21.14 52.93
C THR A 348 -6.37 -20.39 51.62
N ILE A 349 -5.57 -20.72 50.61
CA ILE A 349 -5.59 -20.10 49.28
C ILE A 349 -5.76 -21.20 48.25
N ALA A 350 -6.88 -21.16 47.52
CA ALA A 350 -7.13 -22.02 46.37
C ALA A 350 -6.84 -21.24 45.08
N PHE A 351 -5.93 -21.76 44.25
CA PHE A 351 -5.58 -21.19 42.94
C PHE A 351 -6.52 -21.78 41.88
N ASN A 352 -7.56 -21.03 41.53
CA ASN A 352 -8.64 -21.48 40.65
C ASN A 352 -8.34 -21.28 39.15
N LEU A 353 -7.51 -20.29 38.82
CA LEU A 353 -7.10 -20.00 37.45
C LEU A 353 -5.66 -19.48 37.45
N MET A 354 -4.77 -20.16 36.73
CA MET A 354 -3.39 -19.73 36.54
C MET A 354 -3.16 -19.35 35.07
N ARG A 355 -2.47 -18.22 34.86
CA ARG A 355 -2.06 -17.73 33.53
C ARG A 355 -0.57 -18.01 33.25
N ASP A 356 0.17 -18.53 34.24
CA ASP A 356 1.58 -18.92 34.09
C ASP A 356 1.72 -20.19 33.24
N ARG A 357 2.11 -20.04 31.96
CA ARG A 357 2.26 -21.19 31.05
C ARG A 357 3.34 -22.18 31.48
N ASN A 358 4.28 -21.76 32.33
CA ASN A 358 5.37 -22.60 32.79
C ASN A 358 5.00 -23.44 34.03
N ASN A 359 3.91 -23.08 34.73
CA ASN A 359 3.53 -23.65 36.03
C ASN A 359 2.03 -23.94 36.13
N ILE A 360 1.43 -24.54 35.09
CA ILE A 360 0.04 -25.03 35.09
C ILE A 360 -0.03 -26.40 35.83
N GLY A 361 0.91 -26.65 36.75
CA GLY A 361 1.10 -27.89 37.52
C GLY A 361 1.36 -27.58 39.00
N ASP A 362 2.29 -28.28 39.65
CA ASP A 362 2.70 -28.01 41.06
C ASP A 362 3.23 -26.57 41.18
N LEU A 363 2.49 -25.71 41.86
CA LEU A 363 2.88 -24.33 42.10
C LEU A 363 4.03 -24.31 43.12
N PRO A 364 4.95 -23.34 43.02
CA PRO A 364 5.86 -23.10 44.11
C PRO A 364 5.05 -22.81 45.39
N ALA A 365 5.39 -23.50 46.47
CA ALA A 365 4.85 -23.16 47.77
C ALA A 365 5.06 -21.67 48.07
N LEU A 366 4.03 -21.00 48.55
CA LEU A 366 4.12 -19.61 48.98
C LEU A 366 5.12 -19.54 50.12
N LEU A 367 6.15 -18.72 49.94
CA LEU A 367 7.11 -18.43 51.00
C LEU A 367 6.60 -17.24 51.79
N ILE A 368 6.49 -17.41 53.10
CA ILE A 368 6.05 -16.37 54.02
C ILE A 368 7.30 -15.87 54.75
N ASP A 369 7.57 -14.58 54.60
CA ASP A 369 8.74 -13.98 55.19
C ASP A 369 8.62 -13.87 56.72
N ALA A 370 9.15 -14.88 57.41
CA ALA A 370 9.31 -14.89 58.86
C ALA A 370 10.60 -14.20 59.34
N THR A 371 11.45 -13.71 58.43
CA THR A 371 12.77 -13.13 58.79
C THR A 371 12.70 -11.64 59.11
N ASN A 372 11.62 -10.97 58.70
CA ASN A 372 11.40 -9.56 58.97
C ASN A 372 10.98 -9.24 60.41
N GLN A 373 10.88 -10.19 61.33
CA GLN A 373 10.41 -10.01 62.73
C GLN A 373 11.12 -8.91 63.55
N ASN A 374 12.27 -8.39 63.08
CA ASN A 374 13.02 -7.30 63.71
C ASN A 374 12.94 -5.94 62.97
N GLN A 375 12.09 -5.81 61.94
CA GLN A 375 11.90 -4.57 61.19
C GLN A 375 10.79 -3.69 61.80
N PRO A 376 10.82 -2.35 61.66
CA PRO A 376 9.91 -1.42 62.34
C PRO A 376 8.40 -1.59 62.06
N ASN A 377 8.01 -2.42 61.08
CA ASN A 377 6.62 -2.63 60.65
C ASN A 377 6.26 -4.12 60.45
N ALA A 378 7.07 -5.05 60.98
CA ALA A 378 6.80 -6.47 60.84
C ALA A 378 5.63 -6.93 61.71
N LEU A 379 5.12 -8.13 61.43
CA LEU A 379 4.10 -8.77 62.28
C LEU A 379 4.55 -8.73 63.76
N ALA A 380 3.64 -8.35 64.64
CA ALA A 380 3.86 -8.32 66.08
C ALA A 380 2.64 -8.89 66.81
N TRP A 381 2.86 -9.37 68.03
CA TRP A 381 1.83 -9.97 68.86
C TRP A 381 2.00 -9.52 70.32
N GLY A 382 1.58 -8.31 70.64
CA GLY A 382 1.75 -7.73 71.99
C GLY A 382 3.21 -7.75 72.47
N LEU A 383 3.48 -8.48 73.56
CA LEU A 383 4.85 -8.72 74.08
C LEU A 383 5.47 -10.05 73.59
N ASN A 384 4.76 -10.82 72.78
CA ASN A 384 5.19 -12.11 72.25
C ASN A 384 5.69 -11.97 70.80
N ALA A 385 6.56 -12.89 70.38
CA ALA A 385 6.93 -13.01 68.98
C ALA A 385 5.73 -13.52 68.16
N PRO A 386 5.47 -12.98 66.96
CA PRO A 386 4.43 -13.51 66.07
C PRO A 386 4.73 -14.96 65.69
N VAL A 387 3.70 -15.78 65.49
CA VAL A 387 3.84 -17.16 65.02
C VAL A 387 3.28 -17.25 63.61
N VAL A 388 4.14 -17.45 62.62
CA VAL A 388 3.74 -17.60 61.22
C VAL A 388 4.56 -18.72 60.58
N ASP A 389 3.93 -19.55 59.75
CA ASP A 389 4.65 -20.55 58.98
C ASP A 389 5.62 -19.87 58.01
N LYS A 390 6.78 -20.48 57.76
CA LYS A 390 7.78 -19.95 56.81
C LYS A 390 7.42 -20.24 55.35
N GLN A 391 6.57 -21.23 55.13
CA GLN A 391 6.16 -21.73 53.84
C GLN A 391 4.77 -22.33 53.99
N ALA A 392 3.91 -22.07 53.03
CA ALA A 392 2.60 -22.70 52.99
C ALA A 392 2.72 -24.20 52.71
N ILE A 393 1.89 -24.98 53.38
CA ILE A 393 1.73 -26.40 53.16
C ILE A 393 0.74 -26.60 52.00
N GLU A 394 1.11 -27.42 51.03
CA GLU A 394 0.22 -27.83 49.94
C GLU A 394 -0.81 -28.83 50.47
N LEU A 395 -2.09 -28.44 50.45
CA LEU A 395 -3.22 -29.31 50.75
C LEU A 395 -3.71 -30.06 49.50
N VAL A 396 -3.57 -29.45 48.32
CA VAL A 396 -3.89 -30.05 47.01
C VAL A 396 -2.81 -29.63 46.01
N LYS A 397 -2.19 -30.60 45.33
CA LYS A 397 -1.15 -30.36 44.31
C LYS A 397 -1.74 -30.03 42.94
N GLY A 398 -1.14 -29.08 42.22
CA GLY A 398 -1.74 -28.30 41.11
C GLY A 398 -2.24 -28.98 39.84
N ILE A 399 -2.35 -30.30 39.77
CA ILE A 399 -3.16 -30.97 38.71
C ILE A 399 -4.13 -31.90 39.40
N ASP A 400 -5.43 -31.66 39.22
CA ASP A 400 -6.45 -32.51 39.80
C ASP A 400 -6.37 -33.91 39.19
N THR A 401 -5.81 -34.84 39.95
CA THR A 401 -5.79 -36.27 39.61
C THR A 401 -6.94 -37.03 40.26
N CYS A 402 -7.87 -36.36 40.97
CA CYS A 402 -9.31 -36.65 41.10
C CYS A 402 -9.93 -36.00 42.33
N TYR A 403 -11.20 -35.59 42.18
CA TYR A 403 -12.13 -35.47 43.29
C TYR A 403 -13.54 -35.94 42.88
N VAL A 404 -13.99 -37.09 43.43
CA VAL A 404 -15.43 -37.37 43.54
C VAL A 404 -15.84 -36.85 44.92
N PRO A 405 -16.63 -35.76 45.01
CA PRO A 405 -17.17 -35.34 46.30
C PRO A 405 -17.98 -36.50 46.88
N GLU A 406 -17.64 -36.93 48.09
CA GLU A 406 -18.56 -37.76 48.83
C GLU A 406 -19.84 -36.95 49.06
N VAL A 407 -21.01 -37.55 48.85
CA VAL A 407 -22.29 -36.91 49.14
C VAL A 407 -23.00 -37.79 50.16
N GLN A 408 -23.30 -37.21 51.30
CA GLN A 408 -24.11 -37.85 52.32
C GLN A 408 -25.42 -37.09 52.50
N SER A 409 -26.52 -37.84 52.60
CA SER A 409 -27.85 -37.25 52.70
C SER A 409 -28.60 -37.73 53.93
N ILE A 410 -29.36 -36.83 54.54
CA ILE A 410 -30.19 -37.05 55.74
C ILE A 410 -31.60 -36.57 55.42
N ALA A 411 -32.63 -37.35 55.78
CA ALA A 411 -34.01 -36.91 55.63
C ALA A 411 -34.56 -36.33 56.95
N CYS A 412 -35.29 -35.22 56.89
CA CYS A 412 -35.93 -34.60 58.05
C CYS A 412 -37.40 -34.19 57.81
N CYS A 413 -38.27 -34.47 58.79
CA CYS A 413 -39.66 -34.01 58.85
C CYS A 413 -39.99 -33.58 60.29
N ALA A 414 -40.31 -32.31 60.51
CA ALA A 414 -40.60 -31.75 61.82
C ALA A 414 -41.43 -30.46 61.71
N THR A 415 -42.26 -30.20 62.73
CA THR A 415 -43.06 -28.96 62.79
C THR A 415 -42.46 -27.88 63.70
N SER A 416 -41.55 -28.25 64.60
CA SER A 416 -40.79 -27.32 65.45
C SER A 416 -39.63 -28.05 66.15
N GLY A 417 -38.75 -27.31 66.83
CA GLY A 417 -37.68 -27.85 67.67
C GLY A 417 -36.28 -27.77 67.04
N PHE A 418 -35.32 -28.42 67.68
CA PHE A 418 -33.91 -28.43 67.29
C PHE A 418 -33.38 -29.84 67.11
N PHE A 419 -32.28 -29.98 66.37
CA PHE A 419 -31.54 -31.23 66.20
C PHE A 419 -30.03 -31.00 66.29
N ALA A 420 -29.27 -32.09 66.37
CA ALA A 420 -27.81 -32.07 66.35
C ALA A 420 -27.26 -32.92 65.19
N ILE A 421 -26.10 -32.51 64.67
CA ILE A 421 -25.31 -33.23 63.67
C ILE A 421 -23.95 -33.58 64.28
N THR A 422 -23.50 -34.82 64.12
CA THR A 422 -22.19 -35.30 64.56
C THR A 422 -21.40 -35.86 63.39
N PHE A 423 -20.16 -35.43 63.25
CA PHE A 423 -19.20 -35.94 62.27
C PHE A 423 -17.83 -36.12 62.93
N GLU A 424 -17.25 -37.31 62.80
CA GLU A 424 -15.93 -37.70 63.35
C GLU A 424 -15.69 -37.24 64.80
N GLY A 425 -16.67 -37.53 65.67
CA GLY A 425 -16.57 -37.29 67.11
C GLY A 425 -16.83 -35.85 67.55
N ARG A 426 -17.18 -34.93 66.64
CA ARG A 426 -17.60 -33.57 66.97
C ARG A 426 -19.09 -33.37 66.68
N THR A 427 -19.80 -32.79 67.65
CA THR A 427 -21.25 -32.58 67.59
C THR A 427 -21.58 -31.09 67.54
N LEU A 428 -22.33 -30.70 66.51
CA LEU A 428 -22.99 -29.40 66.38
C LEU A 428 -24.43 -29.54 66.86
N SER A 429 -24.78 -28.89 67.97
CA SER A 429 -26.13 -28.90 68.56
C SER A 429 -26.86 -27.58 68.32
N ASN A 430 -28.14 -27.54 68.67
CA ASN A 430 -29.06 -26.41 68.55
C ASN A 430 -29.33 -25.96 67.12
N LEU A 431 -29.34 -26.89 66.16
CA LEU A 431 -29.73 -26.60 64.79
C LEU A 431 -31.26 -26.52 64.71
N PRO A 432 -31.86 -25.36 64.39
CA PRO A 432 -33.31 -25.26 64.32
C PRO A 432 -33.86 -26.05 63.12
N PHE A 433 -35.05 -26.65 63.27
CA PHE A 433 -35.69 -27.43 62.22
C PHE A 433 -35.87 -26.67 60.89
N ASN A 434 -35.92 -25.34 60.95
CA ASN A 434 -36.08 -24.43 59.82
C ASN A 434 -34.79 -23.69 59.41
N ILE A 435 -33.60 -24.16 59.85
CA ILE A 435 -32.33 -23.56 59.45
C ILE A 435 -32.20 -23.51 57.92
N ALA A 436 -31.67 -22.39 57.40
CA ALA A 436 -31.42 -22.20 55.97
C ALA A 436 -30.15 -22.95 55.51
N PRO A 437 -30.06 -23.37 54.23
CA PRO A 437 -28.90 -24.11 53.73
C PRO A 437 -27.56 -23.40 53.93
N THR A 438 -27.51 -22.09 53.68
CA THR A 438 -26.32 -21.25 53.84
C THR A 438 -25.90 -21.10 55.30
N GLU A 439 -26.87 -20.99 56.20
CA GLU A 439 -26.64 -20.89 57.64
C GLU A 439 -26.17 -22.24 58.21
N LEU A 440 -26.78 -23.35 57.76
CA LEU A 440 -26.33 -24.70 58.11
C LEU A 440 -24.90 -24.95 57.61
N LYS A 441 -24.58 -24.60 56.36
CA LYS A 441 -23.21 -24.66 55.81
C LYS A 441 -22.23 -23.87 56.67
N THR A 442 -22.59 -22.65 57.04
CA THR A 442 -21.73 -21.79 57.87
C THR A 442 -21.48 -22.39 59.24
N GLN A 443 -22.51 -22.89 59.92
CA GLN A 443 -22.36 -23.49 61.24
C GLN A 443 -21.59 -24.82 61.22
N LEU A 444 -21.78 -25.63 60.17
CA LEU A 444 -21.01 -26.87 59.95
C LEU A 444 -19.53 -26.57 59.76
N LEU A 445 -19.17 -25.63 58.87
CA LEU A 445 -17.77 -25.23 58.65
C LEU A 445 -17.14 -24.59 59.90
N ALA A 446 -17.92 -23.84 60.67
CA ALA A 446 -17.43 -23.20 61.90
C ALA A 446 -17.16 -24.20 63.04
N THR A 447 -17.94 -25.27 63.14
CA THR A 447 -17.91 -26.19 64.29
C THR A 447 -17.13 -27.47 63.99
N LEU A 448 -17.28 -28.01 62.79
CA LEU A 448 -16.65 -29.24 62.32
C LEU A 448 -15.39 -28.87 61.55
N THR A 449 -14.30 -28.65 62.28
CA THR A 449 -13.02 -28.19 61.71
C THR A 449 -12.40 -29.17 60.71
N GLN A 450 -12.92 -30.39 60.61
CA GLN A 450 -12.53 -31.35 59.57
C GLN A 450 -13.09 -31.00 58.18
N LEU A 451 -14.06 -30.08 58.11
CA LEU A 451 -14.69 -29.62 56.88
C LEU A 451 -14.06 -28.30 56.46
N LEU A 452 -13.41 -28.27 55.29
CA LEU A 452 -12.79 -27.05 54.75
C LEU A 452 -13.68 -26.38 53.69
N GLU A 453 -14.36 -27.20 52.89
CA GLU A 453 -15.37 -26.74 51.95
C GLU A 453 -16.44 -27.81 51.82
N ILE A 454 -17.70 -27.40 51.91
CA ILE A 454 -18.86 -28.26 51.69
C ILE A 454 -19.91 -27.49 50.91
N ASP A 455 -20.77 -28.21 50.22
CA ASP A 455 -22.02 -27.67 49.70
C ASP A 455 -23.21 -28.33 50.39
N VAL A 456 -24.25 -27.54 50.68
CA VAL A 456 -25.44 -27.98 51.41
C VAL A 456 -26.66 -27.62 50.59
N VAL A 457 -27.38 -28.63 50.12
CA VAL A 457 -28.56 -28.47 49.27
C VAL A 457 -29.71 -29.22 49.89
N TYR A 458 -30.90 -28.61 49.88
CA TYR A 458 -32.12 -29.26 50.32
C TYR A 458 -32.95 -29.69 49.10
N SER A 459 -33.60 -30.85 49.18
CA SER A 459 -34.43 -31.34 48.06
C SER A 459 -35.64 -30.46 47.75
N THR A 460 -36.18 -29.76 48.75
CA THR A 460 -37.31 -28.84 48.61
C THR A 460 -37.25 -27.72 49.66
N GLY A 461 -37.71 -26.51 49.32
CA GLY A 461 -37.87 -25.39 50.27
C GLY A 461 -36.56 -24.77 50.80
N SER A 462 -36.68 -23.86 51.77
CA SER A 462 -35.57 -23.12 52.40
C SER A 462 -35.28 -23.56 53.85
N ALA A 463 -35.91 -24.63 54.32
CA ALA A 463 -35.81 -25.14 55.70
C ALA A 463 -35.29 -26.57 55.73
N ALA A 464 -34.45 -26.91 56.71
CA ALA A 464 -33.83 -28.25 56.82
C ALA A 464 -34.85 -29.39 56.92
N CYS A 465 -35.98 -29.18 57.59
CA CYS A 465 -37.05 -30.16 57.75
C CYS A 465 -38.33 -29.71 57.03
N SER A 466 -39.02 -30.62 56.36
CA SER A 466 -40.38 -30.36 55.85
C SER A 466 -41.42 -30.50 56.97
N LEU A 467 -42.55 -29.80 56.85
CA LEU A 467 -43.63 -29.83 57.85
C LEU A 467 -44.47 -31.12 57.79
N LEU A 468 -44.49 -31.79 56.63
CA LEU A 468 -45.27 -33.00 56.33
C LEU A 468 -44.48 -33.88 55.36
N ALA A 469 -44.82 -35.18 55.30
CA ALA A 469 -44.25 -36.10 54.33
C ALA A 469 -44.56 -35.67 52.87
N PRO A 470 -43.62 -35.84 51.90
CA PRO A 470 -42.31 -36.49 52.05
C PRO A 470 -41.31 -35.63 52.83
N ALA A 471 -40.40 -36.30 53.54
CA ALA A 471 -39.35 -35.65 54.31
C ALA A 471 -38.40 -34.87 53.38
N ASN A 472 -37.93 -33.71 53.83
CA ASN A 472 -36.91 -32.97 53.09
C ASN A 472 -35.57 -33.68 53.21
N VAL A 473 -34.86 -33.84 52.09
CA VAL A 473 -33.52 -34.43 52.05
C VAL A 473 -32.48 -33.33 52.09
N ILE A 474 -31.66 -33.34 53.13
CA ILE A 474 -30.47 -32.50 53.29
C ILE A 474 -29.31 -33.27 52.66
N SER A 475 -28.74 -32.77 51.58
CA SER A 475 -27.57 -33.33 50.91
C SER A 475 -26.35 -32.48 51.23
N ILE A 476 -25.32 -33.12 51.81
CA ILE A 476 -24.04 -32.51 52.13
C ILE A 476 -23.00 -33.10 51.17
N THR A 477 -22.55 -32.26 50.25
CA THR A 477 -21.46 -32.55 49.32
C THR A 477 -20.18 -32.12 50.00
N PHE A 478 -19.32 -33.07 50.33
CA PHE A 478 -17.99 -32.77 50.84
C PHE A 478 -17.16 -32.30 49.65
N ALA A 479 -16.59 -31.09 49.72
CA ALA A 479 -15.78 -30.51 48.63
C ALA A 479 -14.28 -30.50 48.99
N VAL A 480 -13.96 -30.17 50.24
CA VAL A 480 -12.61 -30.28 50.80
C VAL A 480 -12.73 -30.66 52.27
N VAL A 481 -12.00 -31.69 52.71
CA VAL A 481 -11.99 -32.18 54.09
C VAL A 481 -10.57 -32.49 54.55
N THR A 482 -10.28 -32.35 55.85
CA THR A 482 -8.93 -32.59 56.42
C THR A 482 -8.70 -34.05 56.83
N THR A 483 -9.65 -34.94 56.55
CA THR A 483 -9.69 -36.34 57.02
C THR A 483 -9.85 -37.28 55.83
N ASN A 484 -9.24 -38.47 55.90
CA ASN A 484 -9.29 -39.50 54.85
C ASN A 484 -10.26 -40.64 55.18
N GLY A 485 -11.11 -40.43 56.18
CA GLY A 485 -11.99 -41.45 56.76
C GLY A 485 -11.25 -42.51 57.58
N PRO A 486 -11.97 -43.40 58.29
CA PRO A 486 -11.41 -44.32 59.28
C PRO A 486 -10.40 -45.33 58.72
N ALA A 487 -10.49 -45.63 57.42
CA ALA A 487 -9.62 -46.58 56.72
C ALA A 487 -8.58 -45.90 55.81
N GLY A 488 -8.53 -44.56 55.76
CA GLY A 488 -7.58 -43.81 54.92
C GLY A 488 -7.81 -43.96 53.41
N ASN A 489 -8.96 -44.50 52.98
CA ASN A 489 -9.28 -44.81 51.60
C ASN A 489 -10.17 -43.74 50.91
N GLY A 490 -10.41 -42.60 51.58
CA GLY A 490 -11.20 -41.50 51.04
C GLY A 490 -12.71 -41.68 51.21
N VAL A 491 -13.17 -42.73 51.91
CA VAL A 491 -14.57 -42.90 52.32
C VAL A 491 -14.75 -42.32 53.72
N LEU A 492 -15.49 -41.23 53.82
CA LEU A 492 -15.68 -40.48 55.05
C LEU A 492 -16.60 -41.22 56.02
N SER A 493 -16.44 -40.90 57.30
CA SER A 493 -17.33 -41.42 58.35
C SER A 493 -18.77 -40.94 58.09
N PRO A 494 -19.80 -41.78 58.25
CA PRO A 494 -21.18 -41.33 58.10
C PRO A 494 -21.51 -40.22 59.09
N ILE A 495 -22.18 -39.16 58.62
CA ILE A 495 -22.78 -38.17 59.49
C ILE A 495 -23.86 -38.89 60.31
N THR A 496 -23.86 -38.63 61.61
CA THR A 496 -24.93 -39.07 62.50
C THR A 496 -25.71 -37.86 62.97
N THR A 497 -27.00 -38.06 63.23
CA THR A 497 -27.87 -36.99 63.71
C THR A 497 -28.66 -37.41 64.92
N ASP A 498 -29.04 -36.43 65.73
CA ASP A 498 -29.81 -36.64 66.95
C ASP A 498 -31.02 -35.70 66.97
N PHE A 499 -32.21 -36.28 66.87
CA PHE A 499 -33.47 -35.55 66.91
C PHE A 499 -33.83 -35.04 68.32
N THR A 500 -33.15 -35.51 69.37
CA THR A 500 -33.32 -35.02 70.74
C THR A 500 -32.45 -33.81 71.05
N ASN A 501 -31.58 -33.42 70.12
CA ASN A 501 -30.65 -32.29 70.25
C ASN A 501 -29.80 -32.38 71.53
N GLY A 502 -29.12 -33.51 71.73
CA GLY A 502 -28.30 -33.75 72.92
C GLY A 502 -29.09 -33.78 74.23
N GLY A 503 -30.40 -34.08 74.16
CA GLY A 503 -31.30 -34.12 75.32
C GLY A 503 -32.00 -32.79 75.66
N VAL A 504 -31.94 -31.77 74.78
CA VAL A 504 -32.51 -30.43 75.04
C VAL A 504 -33.45 -30.01 73.89
N SER A 505 -34.75 -29.86 74.15
CA SER A 505 -35.76 -29.34 73.20
C SER A 505 -35.67 -29.90 71.77
N GLY A 506 -35.79 -31.23 71.64
CA GLY A 506 -35.69 -31.94 70.36
C GLY A 506 -36.81 -31.66 69.35
N LEU A 507 -36.69 -32.25 68.16
CA LEU A 507 -37.66 -32.13 67.07
C LEU A 507 -39.04 -32.66 67.47
N ALA A 508 -40.07 -31.85 67.22
CA ALA A 508 -41.47 -32.20 67.42
C ALA A 508 -42.15 -32.53 66.09
N HIS A 509 -43.07 -33.50 66.12
CA HIS A 509 -43.88 -33.93 64.98
C HIS A 509 -45.33 -34.15 65.40
N THR A 510 -46.26 -33.91 64.49
CA THR A 510 -47.71 -34.16 64.62
C THR A 510 -48.11 -35.63 64.81
N SER A 511 -47.21 -36.61 64.58
CA SER A 511 -47.47 -38.04 64.79
C SER A 511 -46.19 -38.75 65.25
N PRO A 512 -46.27 -39.66 66.24
CA PRO A 512 -45.12 -40.46 66.69
C PRO A 512 -44.67 -41.54 65.69
N ASN A 513 -45.47 -41.83 64.65
CA ASN A 513 -45.21 -42.91 63.69
C ASN A 513 -44.60 -42.44 62.36
N LEU A 514 -44.26 -41.16 62.22
CA LEU A 514 -43.61 -40.59 61.03
C LEU A 514 -42.10 -40.42 61.26
N LEU A 515 -41.32 -40.62 60.20
CA LEU A 515 -39.86 -40.44 60.18
C LEU A 515 -39.51 -39.00 60.60
N ARG A 516 -38.95 -38.81 61.81
CA ARG A 516 -38.61 -37.48 62.34
C ARG A 516 -37.30 -36.92 61.78
N LEU A 517 -36.25 -37.74 61.78
CA LEU A 517 -34.91 -37.42 61.26
C LEU A 517 -34.13 -38.73 61.05
N SER A 518 -33.41 -38.87 59.94
CA SER A 518 -32.55 -40.04 59.72
C SER A 518 -31.34 -40.01 60.68
N THR A 519 -31.26 -40.97 61.59
CA THR A 519 -30.21 -41.05 62.63
C THR A 519 -28.79 -41.16 62.08
N THR A 520 -28.65 -41.70 60.87
CA THR A 520 -27.38 -41.79 60.14
C THR A 520 -27.63 -41.37 58.70
N ALA A 521 -26.70 -40.61 58.14
CA ALA A 521 -26.75 -40.20 56.75
C ALA A 521 -26.51 -41.39 55.81
N THR A 522 -27.21 -41.39 54.69
CA THR A 522 -26.97 -42.34 53.60
C THR A 522 -25.91 -41.76 52.68
N GLN A 523 -24.85 -42.52 52.38
CA GLN A 523 -23.91 -42.17 51.32
C GLN A 523 -24.61 -42.32 49.96
N VAL A 524 -24.88 -41.18 49.31
CA VAL A 524 -25.49 -41.10 47.97
C VAL A 524 -24.42 -41.23 46.89
N VAL A 525 -23.24 -40.65 47.14
CA VAL A 525 -22.03 -40.83 46.34
C VAL A 525 -20.93 -41.25 47.30
N ARG A 526 -20.29 -42.40 47.09
CA ARG A 526 -19.13 -42.82 47.90
C ARG A 526 -17.89 -42.06 47.44
N GLY A 527 -17.12 -41.54 48.38
CA GLY A 527 -15.80 -40.99 48.07
C GLY A 527 -14.87 -42.06 47.48
N ALA A 528 -14.13 -41.70 46.44
CA ALA A 528 -13.02 -42.49 45.91
C ALA A 528 -11.82 -41.57 45.71
N ARG A 529 -10.65 -41.98 46.19
CA ARG A 529 -9.37 -41.34 45.85
C ARG A 529 -8.81 -42.02 44.59
N CYS A 530 -8.55 -41.26 43.53
CA CYS A 530 -7.79 -41.80 42.40
C CYS A 530 -6.29 -41.82 42.70
N VAL A 531 -5.62 -42.72 41.99
CA VAL A 531 -4.15 -42.82 41.96
C VAL A 531 -3.66 -41.69 41.04
N PRO A 532 -2.79 -40.77 41.49
CA PRO A 532 -2.10 -39.84 40.60
C PRO A 532 -1.39 -40.59 39.48
N LEU A 533 -1.16 -39.97 38.32
CA LEU A 533 -0.37 -40.55 37.22
C LEU A 533 1.10 -40.77 37.64
N ASN A 534 1.37 -41.78 38.49
CA ASN A 534 2.63 -42.09 39.17
C ASN A 534 3.21 -40.91 40.02
N ALA A 535 3.69 -41.20 41.23
CA ALA A 535 4.09 -40.24 42.27
C ALA A 535 5.31 -39.33 41.92
N ASN A 536 5.90 -39.45 40.74
CA ASN A 536 6.99 -38.60 40.26
C ASN A 536 6.56 -37.91 38.96
N TYR A 537 6.17 -36.64 39.04
CA TYR A 537 5.82 -35.84 37.86
C TYR A 537 7.01 -35.72 36.89
N ALA A 538 6.75 -35.80 35.59
CA ALA A 538 7.72 -35.45 34.56
C ALA A 538 8.13 -33.98 34.67
N ALA A 539 9.31 -33.62 34.15
CA ALA A 539 9.85 -32.26 34.24
C ALA A 539 8.95 -31.18 33.58
N GLN A 540 7.97 -31.57 32.73
CA GLN A 540 6.98 -30.68 32.10
C GLN A 540 5.59 -31.33 32.01
N PRO A 541 4.77 -31.32 33.08
CA PRO A 541 3.44 -31.95 33.12
C PRO A 541 2.47 -31.41 32.06
N THR A 542 2.64 -30.15 31.65
CA THR A 542 1.83 -29.47 30.63
C THR A 542 2.07 -29.92 29.20
N ALA A 543 3.22 -30.54 28.93
CA ALA A 543 3.54 -31.17 27.65
C ALA A 543 3.01 -32.60 27.57
N GLN A 544 2.52 -33.16 28.68
CA GLN A 544 2.06 -34.55 28.75
C GLN A 544 0.71 -34.76 28.10
N ILE A 545 -0.16 -33.77 27.93
CA ILE A 545 -1.33 -33.91 27.04
C ILE A 545 -1.32 -32.81 25.99
N THR A 546 -1.42 -33.17 24.71
CA THR A 546 -1.54 -32.19 23.62
C THR A 546 -2.82 -32.46 22.83
N SER A 547 -3.45 -31.38 22.37
CA SER A 547 -4.59 -31.47 21.45
C SER A 547 -4.27 -30.75 20.15
N LYS A 548 -4.52 -31.43 19.02
CA LYS A 548 -4.32 -30.87 17.68
C LYS A 548 -5.55 -31.15 16.81
N ILE A 549 -5.91 -30.20 15.95
CA ILE A 549 -6.90 -30.45 14.90
C ILE A 549 -6.21 -31.20 13.76
N ILE A 550 -6.74 -32.37 13.41
CA ILE A 550 -6.19 -33.27 12.38
C ILE A 550 -7.08 -33.36 11.13
N GLN A 551 -8.35 -32.96 11.22
CA GLN A 551 -9.27 -32.90 10.08
C GLN A 551 -10.17 -31.68 10.23
N GLY A 552 -10.21 -30.81 9.22
CA GLY A 552 -10.83 -29.49 9.34
C GLY A 552 -9.88 -28.43 9.92
N GLY A 553 -10.41 -27.26 10.28
CA GLY A 553 -9.62 -26.07 10.59
C GLY A 553 -8.96 -25.49 9.34
N GLY A 554 -7.85 -24.77 9.51
CA GLY A 554 -7.10 -24.18 8.41
C GLY A 554 -6.51 -22.83 8.79
N ALA A 555 -6.10 -22.07 7.79
CA ALA A 555 -5.66 -20.71 7.97
C ALA A 555 -6.18 -19.82 6.85
N PHE A 556 -6.04 -18.52 7.04
CA PHE A 556 -6.34 -17.50 6.05
C PHE A 556 -5.36 -16.36 6.19
N THR A 557 -5.21 -15.55 5.16
CA THR A 557 -4.45 -14.31 5.24
C THR A 557 -5.38 -13.14 5.07
N ILE A 558 -5.05 -12.02 5.71
CA ILE A 558 -5.69 -10.73 5.45
C ILE A 558 -4.66 -9.82 4.78
N ALA A 559 -5.05 -9.13 3.73
CA ALA A 559 -4.25 -8.13 3.05
C ALA A 559 -4.90 -6.75 3.17
N PHE A 560 -4.09 -5.75 3.46
CA PHE A 560 -4.49 -4.34 3.54
C PHE A 560 -3.41 -3.45 2.93
N ARG A 561 -3.79 -2.63 1.93
CA ARG A 561 -2.88 -1.78 1.14
C ARG A 561 -1.63 -2.54 0.65
N GLY A 562 -1.81 -3.77 0.19
CA GLY A 562 -0.76 -4.58 -0.45
C GLY A 562 0.17 -5.32 0.51
N ALA A 563 0.06 -5.11 1.82
CA ALA A 563 0.73 -5.92 2.81
C ALA A 563 -0.19 -7.06 3.27
N THR A 564 0.32 -8.28 3.28
CA THR A 564 -0.43 -9.49 3.64
C THR A 564 0.08 -10.06 4.95
N THR A 565 -0.82 -10.42 5.86
CA THR A 565 -0.44 -11.04 7.12
C THR A 565 0.22 -12.40 6.87
N LEU A 566 1.02 -12.88 7.84
CA LEU A 566 1.28 -14.31 7.92
C LEU A 566 -0.04 -15.09 8.08
N PRO A 567 -0.09 -16.39 7.70
CA PRO A 567 -1.29 -17.19 7.84
C PRO A 567 -1.86 -17.17 9.26
N ILE A 568 -3.06 -16.60 9.40
CA ILE A 568 -3.85 -16.55 10.61
C ILE A 568 -4.62 -17.86 10.71
N GLN A 569 -4.44 -18.59 11.82
CA GLN A 569 -5.17 -19.85 12.01
C GLN A 569 -6.68 -19.57 12.15
N ALA A 570 -7.51 -20.46 11.61
CA ALA A 570 -8.98 -20.41 11.76
C ALA A 570 -9.42 -20.33 13.23
N ALA A 571 -8.62 -20.92 14.12
CA ALA A 571 -8.79 -20.93 15.56
C ALA A 571 -8.28 -19.68 16.30
N ALA A 572 -7.73 -18.69 15.59
CA ALA A 572 -7.09 -17.53 16.19
C ALA A 572 -8.07 -16.74 17.08
N SER A 573 -7.59 -16.21 18.20
CA SER A 573 -8.37 -15.30 19.03
C SER A 573 -8.45 -13.89 18.40
N PRO A 574 -9.37 -13.00 18.85
CA PRO A 574 -9.38 -11.61 18.41
C PRO A 574 -8.02 -10.93 18.58
N SER A 575 -7.32 -11.26 19.67
CA SER A 575 -5.99 -10.71 19.96
C SER A 575 -4.90 -11.20 19.00
N ASP A 576 -5.01 -12.42 18.48
CA ASP A 576 -4.07 -12.97 17.52
C ASP A 576 -4.27 -12.35 16.14
N VAL A 577 -5.53 -12.16 15.74
CA VAL A 577 -5.88 -11.45 14.48
C VAL A 577 -5.43 -9.99 14.55
N ALA A 578 -5.70 -9.29 15.65
CA ALA A 578 -5.23 -7.92 15.85
C ALA A 578 -3.70 -7.83 15.76
N LYS A 579 -2.96 -8.73 16.44
CA LYS A 579 -1.49 -8.78 16.35
C LYS A 579 -0.98 -9.08 14.95
N ALA A 580 -1.67 -9.94 14.20
CA ALA A 580 -1.30 -10.24 12.82
C ALA A 580 -1.47 -9.01 11.91
N LEU A 581 -2.57 -8.27 12.07
CA LEU A 581 -2.86 -7.04 11.33
C LEU A 581 -1.94 -5.87 11.73
N LEU A 582 -1.67 -5.68 13.03
CA LEU A 582 -0.76 -4.64 13.54
C LEU A 582 0.71 -4.88 13.17
N ARG A 583 1.06 -6.04 12.62
CA ARG A 583 2.39 -6.28 12.01
C ARG A 583 2.48 -5.77 10.57
N LEU A 584 1.36 -5.42 9.95
CA LEU A 584 1.38 -4.81 8.62
C LEU A 584 1.90 -3.38 8.73
N PRO A 585 2.94 -2.99 7.98
CA PRO A 585 3.47 -1.62 8.03
C PRO A 585 2.47 -0.59 7.48
N THR A 586 1.43 -1.04 6.79
CA THR A 586 0.40 -0.22 6.15
C THR A 586 -0.80 0.09 7.05
N LEU A 587 -0.84 -0.49 8.25
CA LEU A 587 -1.95 -0.38 9.19
C LEU A 587 -1.45 0.23 10.50
N LYS A 588 -2.07 1.33 10.93
CA LYS A 588 -1.61 2.13 12.08
C LYS A 588 -2.31 1.77 13.39
N GLY A 589 -3.51 1.23 13.31
CA GLY A 589 -4.30 0.86 14.49
C GLY A 589 -5.62 0.18 14.12
N ILE A 590 -5.95 -0.90 14.82
CA ILE A 590 -7.17 -1.68 14.59
C ILE A 590 -7.64 -2.35 15.87
N ASP A 591 -8.94 -2.30 16.11
CA ASP A 591 -9.63 -3.12 17.11
C ASP A 591 -10.35 -4.26 16.39
N VAL A 592 -10.18 -5.48 16.92
CA VAL A 592 -10.78 -6.69 16.34
C VAL A 592 -11.77 -7.27 17.34
N ILE A 593 -13.02 -7.42 16.91
CA ILE A 593 -14.11 -7.95 17.74
C ILE A 593 -14.73 -9.12 17.00
N PHE A 594 -14.96 -10.23 17.69
CA PHE A 594 -15.65 -11.39 17.13
C PHE A 594 -17.05 -11.52 17.71
N THR A 595 -17.95 -12.14 16.94
CA THR A 595 -19.25 -12.59 17.43
C THR A 595 -19.19 -13.94 18.17
N SER A 596 -18.12 -14.72 17.97
CA SER A 596 -17.84 -16.01 18.63
C SER A 596 -16.40 -16.07 19.18
N GLY A 597 -16.00 -17.19 19.78
CA GLY A 597 -14.72 -17.32 20.49
C GLY A 597 -13.47 -17.42 19.59
N GLU A 598 -13.61 -17.76 18.31
CA GLU A 598 -12.51 -18.00 17.37
C GLU A 598 -12.75 -17.28 16.04
N ALA A 599 -11.69 -17.06 15.24
CA ALA A 599 -11.77 -16.30 14.00
C ALA A 599 -12.75 -16.92 12.98
N CYS A 600 -12.76 -18.25 12.85
CA CYS A 600 -13.64 -18.99 11.95
C CYS A 600 -14.34 -20.13 12.72
N SER A 601 -15.67 -20.20 12.64
CA SER A 601 -16.47 -21.23 13.32
C SER A 601 -17.56 -21.81 12.43
N THR A 602 -18.25 -22.84 12.92
CA THR A 602 -19.53 -23.29 12.35
C THR A 602 -20.58 -23.20 13.46
N PRO A 603 -21.66 -22.39 13.34
CA PRO A 603 -21.95 -21.43 12.26
C PRO A 603 -20.87 -20.35 12.07
N PRO A 604 -20.83 -19.66 10.90
CA PRO A 604 -19.78 -18.68 10.58
C PRO A 604 -19.63 -17.60 11.66
N ASN A 605 -18.39 -17.26 12.00
CA ASN A 605 -18.10 -16.13 12.87
C ASN A 605 -17.97 -14.84 12.05
N ILE A 606 -18.35 -13.71 12.63
CA ILE A 606 -18.09 -12.39 12.09
C ILE A 606 -16.90 -11.76 12.82
N ILE A 607 -15.85 -11.49 12.07
CA ILE A 607 -14.70 -10.70 12.47
C ILE A 607 -14.98 -9.26 12.09
N ARG A 608 -15.24 -8.41 13.09
CA ARG A 608 -15.41 -6.97 12.93
C ARG A 608 -14.08 -6.27 13.11
N LEU A 609 -13.63 -5.60 12.06
CA LEU A 609 -12.40 -4.80 12.01
C LEU A 609 -12.77 -3.32 12.14
N ASN A 610 -12.52 -2.72 13.30
CA ASN A 610 -12.67 -1.28 13.50
C ASN A 610 -11.29 -0.63 13.32
N PHE A 611 -11.11 0.17 12.27
CA PHE A 611 -9.85 0.88 12.06
C PHE A 611 -9.79 2.06 13.00
N THR A 612 -8.80 2.07 13.90
CA THR A 612 -8.63 3.10 14.93
C THR A 612 -7.43 4.00 14.65
N GLY A 613 -6.56 3.59 13.73
CA GLY A 613 -5.36 4.33 13.34
C GLY A 613 -5.36 4.82 11.88
N ASP A 614 -6.36 4.49 11.09
CA ASP A 614 -6.42 4.88 9.68
C ASP A 614 -7.73 5.63 9.45
N PHE A 615 -7.63 6.90 9.07
CA PHE A 615 -8.77 7.80 8.90
C PHE A 615 -9.01 8.14 7.42
N GLY A 616 -10.17 8.72 7.14
CA GLY A 616 -10.68 8.93 5.78
C GLY A 616 -11.27 7.66 5.18
N ILE A 617 -11.64 7.73 3.90
CA ILE A 617 -12.18 6.58 3.18
C ILE A 617 -11.07 5.55 2.97
N LEU A 618 -11.21 4.36 3.57
CA LEU A 618 -10.20 3.31 3.51
C LEU A 618 -10.51 2.30 2.39
N PRO A 619 -9.48 1.70 1.77
CA PRO A 619 -9.68 0.60 0.83
C PRO A 619 -10.20 -0.65 1.56
N SER A 620 -10.88 -1.53 0.82
CA SER A 620 -11.37 -2.80 1.35
C SER A 620 -10.22 -3.76 1.69
N VAL A 621 -10.31 -4.45 2.82
CA VAL A 621 -9.43 -5.60 3.11
C VAL A 621 -9.72 -6.74 2.15
N SER A 622 -8.69 -7.51 1.81
CA SER A 622 -8.86 -8.80 1.14
C SER A 622 -8.55 -9.91 2.13
N ALA A 623 -9.38 -10.94 2.20
CA ALA A 623 -9.14 -12.09 3.06
C ALA A 623 -9.26 -13.37 2.25
N VAL A 624 -8.21 -14.19 2.27
CA VAL A 624 -8.08 -15.36 1.38
C VAL A 624 -7.80 -16.61 2.22
N PRO A 625 -8.60 -17.68 2.09
CA PRO A 625 -8.33 -18.94 2.77
C PRO A 625 -7.08 -19.61 2.19
N THR A 626 -6.23 -20.19 3.04
CA THR A 626 -5.04 -20.95 2.60
C THR A 626 -5.35 -22.43 2.34
N SER A 627 -6.61 -22.86 2.55
CA SER A 627 -7.07 -24.23 2.35
C SER A 627 -8.58 -24.27 2.15
N ASN A 628 -9.09 -25.35 1.54
CA ASN A 628 -10.53 -25.53 1.26
C ASN A 628 -11.40 -25.75 2.51
N ALA A 629 -10.80 -25.88 3.69
CA ALA A 629 -11.52 -26.09 4.94
C ALA A 629 -11.98 -24.77 5.61
N VAL A 630 -11.62 -23.62 5.02
CA VAL A 630 -12.03 -22.28 5.45
C VAL A 630 -12.77 -21.59 4.30
N ALA A 631 -13.93 -20.98 4.59
CA ALA A 631 -14.65 -20.12 3.65
C ALA A 631 -14.80 -18.70 4.23
N ILE A 632 -14.55 -17.69 3.39
CA ILE A 632 -14.50 -16.28 3.80
C ILE A 632 -15.30 -15.41 2.84
N ASN A 633 -16.10 -14.49 3.40
CA ASN A 633 -16.71 -13.37 2.70
C ASN A 633 -16.32 -12.05 3.37
N VAL A 634 -16.08 -10.99 2.60
CA VAL A 634 -15.72 -9.66 3.11
C VAL A 634 -16.82 -8.65 2.75
N TYR A 635 -17.21 -7.80 3.70
CA TYR A 635 -18.23 -6.77 3.57
C TYR A 635 -17.64 -5.40 3.93
N THR A 636 -17.75 -4.43 3.02
CA THR A 636 -17.19 -3.08 3.16
C THR A 636 -18.14 -2.03 2.57
N GLY A 637 -17.87 -0.73 2.80
CA GLY A 637 -18.58 0.37 2.13
C GLY A 637 -20.08 0.46 2.44
N GLY A 638 -20.50 0.07 3.64
CA GLY A 638 -21.90 0.08 4.05
C GLY A 638 -22.68 -1.21 3.74
N ALA A 639 -22.02 -2.23 3.18
CA ALA A 639 -22.63 -3.54 2.98
C ALA A 639 -23.06 -4.19 4.31
N ILE A 640 -24.19 -4.92 4.27
CA ILE A 640 -24.78 -5.63 5.41
C ILE A 640 -24.47 -7.13 5.28
N GLU A 641 -23.96 -7.72 6.36
CA GLU A 641 -23.72 -9.15 6.46
C GLU A 641 -25.05 -9.89 6.75
N PRO A 642 -25.40 -10.93 5.96
CA PRO A 642 -26.75 -11.50 5.95
C PRO A 642 -27.11 -12.38 7.16
N THR A 643 -26.14 -12.95 7.88
CA THR A 643 -26.43 -13.88 9.00
C THR A 643 -26.71 -13.15 10.32
N THR A 644 -26.05 -12.03 10.55
CA THR A 644 -26.14 -11.24 11.79
C THR A 644 -26.82 -9.88 11.60
N SER A 645 -27.09 -9.49 10.34
CA SER A 645 -27.56 -8.14 9.97
C SER A 645 -26.61 -7.01 10.42
N MET A 646 -25.34 -7.32 10.66
CA MET A 646 -24.32 -6.31 10.98
C MET A 646 -23.93 -5.54 9.71
N ALA A 647 -23.89 -4.22 9.80
CA ALA A 647 -23.43 -3.35 8.72
C ALA A 647 -21.94 -3.01 8.88
N SER A 648 -21.21 -3.04 7.77
CA SER A 648 -19.95 -2.29 7.65
C SER A 648 -20.24 -0.79 7.68
N VAL A 649 -19.27 0.03 8.06
CA VAL A 649 -19.43 1.48 8.21
C VAL A 649 -18.28 2.18 7.49
N SER A 650 -18.60 3.08 6.57
CA SER A 650 -17.61 3.96 5.97
C SER A 650 -17.20 5.05 6.97
N SER A 651 -15.90 5.31 7.09
CA SER A 651 -15.41 6.35 7.99
C SER A 651 -15.94 7.74 7.62
N THR A 652 -16.21 8.56 8.65
CA THR A 652 -16.45 9.99 8.52
C THR A 652 -15.34 10.85 9.15
N LYS A 653 -14.31 10.21 9.72
CA LYS A 653 -13.15 10.91 10.27
C LYS A 653 -12.31 11.52 9.17
N GLU A 654 -11.80 12.72 9.41
CA GLU A 654 -10.91 13.36 8.46
C GLU A 654 -9.48 12.80 8.56
N SER A 655 -8.71 12.99 7.50
CA SER A 655 -7.28 12.63 7.46
C SER A 655 -6.50 13.86 7.00
N LEU A 656 -6.42 14.85 7.89
CA LEU A 656 -5.87 16.17 7.61
C LEU A 656 -4.43 16.27 8.08
N GLU A 657 -3.62 17.05 7.37
CA GLU A 657 -2.25 17.37 7.77
C GLU A 657 -2.23 17.95 9.18
N CYS A 658 -1.53 17.27 10.09
CA CYS A 658 -1.44 17.60 11.50
C CYS A 658 -2.80 17.85 12.15
N SER A 659 -3.83 17.08 11.78
CA SER A 659 -5.21 17.23 12.28
C SER A 659 -5.78 18.65 12.10
N SER A 660 -5.22 19.45 11.18
CA SER A 660 -5.46 20.90 11.09
C SER A 660 -5.21 21.67 12.39
N ARG A 661 -4.39 21.13 13.29
CA ARG A 661 -4.05 21.67 14.61
C ARG A 661 -2.54 21.75 14.86
N GLY A 662 -1.76 21.72 13.79
CA GLY A 662 -0.33 22.00 13.82
C GLY A 662 0.23 22.36 12.44
N THR A 663 1.53 22.66 12.42
CA THR A 663 2.33 22.88 11.21
C THR A 663 3.27 21.72 10.97
N CYS A 664 3.36 21.26 9.72
CA CYS A 664 4.26 20.18 9.35
C CYS A 664 5.62 20.70 8.84
N ASP A 665 6.70 20.07 9.28
CA ASP A 665 8.01 20.16 8.64
C ASP A 665 8.17 19.04 7.60
N ALA A 666 7.62 19.27 6.40
CA ALA A 666 7.69 18.31 5.30
C ALA A 666 9.09 18.17 4.69
N ALA A 667 10.01 19.12 4.94
CA ALA A 667 11.32 19.12 4.29
C ALA A 667 12.32 18.18 4.98
N LEU A 668 12.24 18.03 6.31
CA LEU A 668 13.23 17.25 7.07
C LEU A 668 12.62 16.03 7.76
N THR A 669 11.53 16.21 8.51
CA THR A 669 11.07 15.21 9.50
C THR A 669 9.71 14.59 9.21
N GLY A 670 8.80 15.31 8.54
CA GLY A 670 7.37 14.96 8.45
C GLY A 670 6.62 15.13 9.78
N ALA A 671 7.28 15.69 10.79
CA ALA A 671 6.72 15.87 12.13
C ALA A 671 5.78 17.07 12.19
N CYS A 672 4.73 16.94 13.01
CA CYS A 672 3.81 18.03 13.28
C CYS A 672 4.22 18.79 14.55
N THR A 673 4.32 20.12 14.42
CA THR A 673 4.44 21.04 15.55
C THR A 673 3.04 21.52 15.91
N CYS A 674 2.52 21.09 17.05
CA CYS A 674 1.15 21.38 17.44
C CYS A 674 0.96 22.83 17.88
N PHE A 675 -0.18 23.41 17.52
CA PHE A 675 -0.58 24.71 18.01
C PHE A 675 -0.89 24.65 19.51
N SER A 676 -0.89 25.82 20.15
CA SER A 676 -1.17 25.94 21.58
C SER A 676 -2.49 25.26 21.95
N GLY A 677 -2.45 24.40 22.97
CA GLY A 677 -3.60 23.65 23.45
C GLY A 677 -3.84 22.28 22.80
N TYR A 678 -3.01 21.88 21.84
CA TYR A 678 -3.07 20.57 21.19
C TYR A 678 -1.80 19.75 21.41
N THR A 679 -1.92 18.43 21.34
CA THR A 679 -0.80 17.49 21.50
C THR A 679 -1.00 16.24 20.62
N ALA A 680 0.01 15.38 20.61
CA ALA A 680 -0.05 14.06 20.00
C ALA A 680 -1.27 13.27 20.49
N SER A 681 -1.99 12.60 19.59
CA SER A 681 -3.23 11.89 19.92
C SER A 681 -3.04 10.38 20.06
N ASP A 682 -4.01 9.71 20.69
CA ASP A 682 -4.19 8.26 20.61
C ASP A 682 -5.05 7.82 19.41
N GLY A 683 -5.45 8.76 18.55
CA GLY A 683 -6.38 8.56 17.43
C GLY A 683 -7.87 8.58 17.81
N ARG A 684 -8.20 8.72 19.11
CA ARG A 684 -9.59 8.78 19.63
C ARG A 684 -9.93 10.16 20.19
N GLY A 685 -9.18 11.19 19.80
CA GLY A 685 -9.31 12.55 20.31
C GLY A 685 -8.73 12.74 21.72
N ASN A 686 -8.07 11.73 22.30
CA ASN A 686 -7.41 11.85 23.62
C ASN A 686 -5.90 12.04 23.46
N PRO A 687 -5.23 12.65 24.45
CA PRO A 687 -3.77 12.71 24.48
C PRO A 687 -3.13 11.32 24.36
N ALA A 688 -2.06 11.25 23.57
CA ALA A 688 -1.29 10.04 23.33
C ALA A 688 -0.82 9.36 24.64
N SER A 689 -0.87 8.03 24.66
CA SER A 689 -0.30 7.21 25.72
C SER A 689 1.03 6.58 25.28
N ALA A 690 1.75 5.93 26.21
CA ALA A 690 2.97 5.18 25.87
C ALA A 690 2.72 4.00 24.91
N ILE A 691 1.48 3.55 24.78
CA ILE A 691 1.08 2.39 23.97
C ILE A 691 0.48 2.85 22.62
N MET A 692 -0.17 4.02 22.59
CA MET A 692 -0.82 4.59 21.41
C MET A 692 -0.45 6.07 21.29
N ARG A 693 0.49 6.38 20.39
CA ARG A 693 0.98 7.74 20.14
C ARG A 693 1.00 8.05 18.65
N ARG A 694 0.33 9.14 18.29
CA ARG A 694 0.36 9.77 16.97
C ARG A 694 0.79 11.21 17.12
N ASP A 695 1.92 11.57 16.53
CA ASP A 695 2.38 12.95 16.53
C ASP A 695 1.65 13.76 15.44
N ASP A 696 0.32 13.78 15.50
CA ASP A 696 -0.60 14.39 14.53
C ASP A 696 -1.36 15.60 15.05
N CYS A 697 -1.14 16.00 16.30
CA CYS A 697 -1.85 17.12 16.94
C CYS A 697 -3.37 16.92 17.10
N GLY A 698 -3.83 15.66 17.02
CA GLY A 698 -5.25 15.31 17.07
C GLY A 698 -5.88 15.22 18.45
N ALA A 699 -5.34 15.89 19.48
CA ALA A 699 -5.88 15.83 20.85
C ALA A 699 -5.77 17.17 21.60
N PRO A 700 -6.86 17.68 22.21
CA PRO A 700 -6.82 18.89 23.02
C PRO A 700 -6.33 18.56 24.44
N ILE A 701 -5.45 19.41 24.99
CA ILE A 701 -4.96 19.29 26.39
C ILE A 701 -5.56 20.34 27.34
N ILE A 702 -6.23 21.33 26.77
CA ILE A 702 -6.94 22.40 27.48
C ILE A 702 -8.29 22.63 26.80
N THR A 703 -9.16 23.39 27.46
CA THR A 703 -10.36 23.91 26.79
C THR A 703 -9.95 24.89 25.70
N VAL A 704 -10.19 24.52 24.44
CA VAL A 704 -9.92 25.36 23.29
C VAL A 704 -10.92 26.52 23.29
N SER A 705 -10.42 27.76 23.26
CA SER A 705 -11.26 28.96 23.31
C SER A 705 -10.98 29.97 22.19
N SER A 706 -10.00 29.70 21.33
CA SER A 706 -9.60 30.57 20.22
C SER A 706 -9.00 29.76 19.09
N CYS A 707 -9.07 30.29 17.87
CA CYS A 707 -8.35 29.72 16.72
C CYS A 707 -6.83 29.85 16.86
N PRO A 708 -6.06 28.98 16.19
CA PRO A 708 -4.60 29.01 16.23
C PRO A 708 -3.99 30.26 15.57
N GLY A 709 -2.73 30.53 15.92
CA GLY A 709 -1.95 31.71 15.50
C GLY A 709 -1.84 32.79 16.58
N ASP A 710 -0.77 33.60 16.56
CA ASP A 710 -0.59 34.76 17.48
C ASP A 710 -1.72 35.78 17.32
N VAL A 711 -2.19 35.92 16.08
CA VAL A 711 -3.50 36.47 15.73
C VAL A 711 -4.36 35.35 15.17
N PRO A 712 -5.68 35.30 15.43
CA PRO A 712 -6.54 34.23 14.94
C PRO A 712 -6.37 33.99 13.43
N CYS A 713 -6.07 32.74 13.06
CA CYS A 713 -5.83 32.31 11.69
C CYS A 713 -4.74 33.11 10.97
N SER A 714 -3.71 33.52 11.72
CA SER A 714 -2.57 34.33 11.24
C SER A 714 -2.98 35.62 10.51
N GLY A 715 -4.21 36.10 10.74
CA GLY A 715 -4.77 37.26 10.00
C GLY A 715 -5.08 36.97 8.53
N HIS A 716 -5.01 35.70 8.11
CA HIS A 716 -5.20 35.24 6.73
C HIS A 716 -6.36 34.25 6.59
N GLY A 717 -7.26 34.23 7.57
CA GLY A 717 -8.45 33.38 7.54
C GLY A 717 -9.54 33.89 8.46
N ILE A 718 -10.67 33.19 8.41
CA ILE A 718 -11.82 33.42 9.29
C ILE A 718 -11.84 32.30 10.33
N CYS A 719 -11.90 32.70 11.60
CA CYS A 719 -11.99 31.78 12.73
C CYS A 719 -13.43 31.32 12.94
N SER A 720 -13.66 30.00 13.01
CA SER A 720 -14.94 29.47 13.45
C SER A 720 -15.10 29.65 14.97
N GLY A 721 -16.35 29.77 15.42
CA GLY A 721 -16.68 29.82 16.85
C GLY A 721 -16.62 28.43 17.52
N PRO A 722 -17.04 28.36 18.81
CA PRO A 722 -17.17 27.08 19.49
C PRO A 722 -18.16 26.14 18.77
N PRO A 723 -17.95 24.82 18.84
CA PRO A 723 -16.83 24.16 19.52
C PRO A 723 -15.56 24.02 18.67
N SER A 724 -15.56 24.34 17.37
CA SER A 724 -14.49 23.88 16.46
C SER A 724 -13.21 24.71 16.50
N TYR A 725 -13.31 26.04 16.61
CA TYR A 725 -12.16 26.96 16.58
C TYR A 725 -11.16 26.67 15.45
N ALA A 726 -11.69 26.37 14.27
CA ALA A 726 -10.98 26.02 13.06
C ALA A 726 -10.83 27.25 12.16
N CYS A 727 -9.70 27.32 11.45
CA CYS A 727 -9.44 28.39 10.51
C CYS A 727 -9.89 28.02 9.10
N THR A 728 -10.74 28.86 8.51
CA THR A 728 -11.01 28.83 7.07
C THR A 728 -10.11 29.84 6.39
N CYS A 729 -9.10 29.37 5.67
CA CYS A 729 -8.09 30.23 5.07
C CYS A 729 -8.62 31.04 3.88
N ALA A 730 -8.14 32.28 3.78
CA ALA A 730 -8.33 33.10 2.61
C ALA A 730 -7.62 32.49 1.39
N LYS A 731 -8.07 32.83 0.19
CA LYS A 731 -7.49 32.34 -1.07
C LYS A 731 -5.97 32.57 -1.09
N GLY A 732 -5.21 31.52 -1.41
CA GLY A 732 -3.75 31.56 -1.46
C GLY A 732 -3.05 31.19 -0.15
N TRP A 733 -3.80 30.87 0.91
CA TRP A 733 -3.29 30.38 2.19
C TRP A 733 -3.83 28.98 2.49
N ARG A 734 -3.05 28.18 3.22
CA ARG A 734 -3.34 26.79 3.62
C ARG A 734 -2.79 26.53 5.02
N ASN A 735 -2.97 25.28 5.49
CA ASN A 735 -2.65 24.75 6.83
C ASN A 735 -3.66 25.16 7.93
N GLY A 736 -3.48 24.63 9.14
CA GLY A 736 -4.46 24.80 10.22
C GLY A 736 -4.57 26.20 10.82
N ASP A 737 -3.58 27.08 10.64
CA ASP A 737 -3.59 28.47 11.13
C ASP A 737 -3.46 29.52 10.02
N CYS A 738 -3.55 29.10 8.76
CA CYS A 738 -3.40 29.92 7.56
C CYS A 738 -2.08 30.69 7.47
N SER A 739 -1.00 30.16 8.07
CA SER A 739 0.33 30.80 8.03
C SER A 739 1.16 30.42 6.79
N GLN A 740 0.77 29.38 6.05
CA GLN A 740 1.48 28.94 4.85
C GLN A 740 0.75 29.31 3.57
N ARG A 741 1.50 29.64 2.52
CA ARG A 741 0.91 29.92 1.22
C ARG A 741 0.68 28.67 0.38
N LEU A 742 -0.36 28.72 -0.44
CA LEU A 742 -0.62 27.76 -1.51
C LEU A 742 0.14 28.21 -2.76
N CYS A 743 0.97 27.34 -3.35
CA CYS A 743 1.63 27.67 -4.59
C CYS A 743 0.69 27.57 -5.79
N PRO A 744 1.02 28.22 -6.92
CA PRO A 744 0.30 28.07 -8.18
C PRO A 744 0.12 26.59 -8.55
N GLN A 745 -1.07 26.29 -9.08
CA GLN A 745 -1.42 24.96 -9.57
C GLN A 745 -1.55 25.02 -11.09
N GLY A 746 -1.13 23.95 -11.74
CA GLY A 746 -1.28 23.75 -13.16
C GLY A 746 -1.65 22.29 -13.45
N LEU A 747 -2.03 22.00 -14.70
CA LEU A 747 -2.30 20.63 -15.11
C LEU A 747 -1.06 19.77 -14.87
N SER A 748 -1.25 18.59 -14.30
CA SER A 748 -0.17 17.67 -13.96
C SER A 748 0.63 17.22 -15.18
N TRP A 749 1.95 17.12 -15.03
CA TRP A 749 2.80 16.41 -15.99
C TRP A 749 2.85 14.92 -15.69
N PHE A 750 2.86 14.55 -14.41
CA PHE A 750 2.89 13.16 -14.00
C PHE A 750 1.92 12.96 -12.83
N SER A 751 0.88 12.19 -13.08
CA SER A 751 -0.11 11.78 -12.08
C SER A 751 -0.71 10.45 -12.51
N TYR A 752 -1.36 9.77 -11.58
CA TYR A 752 -2.05 8.54 -11.92
C TYR A 752 -3.15 8.84 -12.96
N PRO A 753 -3.23 8.10 -14.07
CA PRO A 753 -4.24 8.35 -15.09
C PRO A 753 -5.66 8.29 -14.52
N SER A 754 -6.54 9.16 -15.00
CA SER A 754 -7.96 9.18 -14.61
C SER A 754 -8.82 8.18 -15.41
N GLY A 755 -8.20 7.44 -16.34
CA GLY A 755 -8.84 6.44 -17.17
C GLY A 755 -7.86 5.82 -18.17
N ASN A 756 -8.35 4.87 -18.97
CA ASN A 756 -7.55 4.27 -20.04
C ASN A 756 -7.13 5.34 -21.05
N ASN A 757 -5.82 5.48 -21.25
CA ASN A 757 -5.21 6.48 -22.14
C ASN A 757 -5.69 7.92 -21.84
N LEU A 758 -5.95 8.24 -20.57
CA LEU A 758 -6.43 9.55 -20.13
C LEU A 758 -5.64 10.05 -18.91
N ALA A 759 -4.78 11.06 -19.11
CA ALA A 759 -3.96 11.68 -18.07
C ALA A 759 -3.95 13.21 -18.19
N HIS A 760 -3.16 13.91 -17.36
CA HIS A 760 -2.91 15.35 -17.41
C HIS A 760 -4.14 16.26 -17.17
N ARG A 761 -5.14 15.77 -16.42
CA ARG A 761 -6.37 16.52 -16.11
C ARG A 761 -6.40 17.14 -14.72
N ASP A 762 -5.52 16.69 -13.83
CA ASP A 762 -5.52 17.14 -12.45
C ASP A 762 -4.75 18.44 -12.31
N MET A 763 -5.38 19.43 -11.66
CA MET A 763 -4.71 20.66 -11.25
C MET A 763 -3.96 20.41 -9.94
N ILE A 764 -2.63 20.34 -10.03
CA ILE A 764 -1.78 20.05 -8.87
C ILE A 764 -0.75 21.16 -8.68
N GLU A 765 -0.29 21.28 -7.44
CA GLU A 765 0.71 22.28 -7.06
C GLU A 765 2.01 22.08 -7.86
N CYS A 766 2.51 23.18 -8.43
CA CYS A 766 3.69 23.20 -9.27
C CYS A 766 3.68 22.14 -10.39
N SER A 767 2.48 21.82 -10.91
CA SER A 767 2.24 20.82 -11.96
C SER A 767 2.89 19.44 -11.69
N GLY A 768 3.24 19.16 -10.43
CA GLY A 768 3.89 17.94 -9.99
C GLY A 768 5.34 17.78 -10.44
N VAL A 769 6.03 18.87 -10.79
CA VAL A 769 7.42 18.86 -11.30
C VAL A 769 8.28 20.01 -10.75
N GLY A 770 7.89 20.52 -9.58
CA GLY A 770 8.62 21.58 -8.89
C GLY A 770 8.34 21.59 -7.40
N SER A 771 9.22 22.22 -6.64
CA SER A 771 9.05 22.44 -5.20
C SER A 771 8.34 23.77 -4.94
N CYS A 772 7.47 23.79 -3.94
CA CYS A 772 6.76 25.00 -3.52
C CYS A 772 7.50 25.68 -2.35
N ASP A 773 7.89 26.94 -2.51
CA ASP A 773 8.28 27.79 -1.39
C ASP A 773 7.03 28.34 -0.71
N ARG A 774 6.77 27.85 0.51
CA ARG A 774 5.58 28.18 1.32
C ARG A 774 5.57 29.62 1.81
N ALA A 775 6.72 30.31 1.85
CA ALA A 775 6.81 31.69 2.31
C ALA A 775 6.46 32.68 1.19
N THR A 776 6.88 32.39 -0.04
CA THR A 776 6.73 33.28 -1.20
C THR A 776 5.60 32.89 -2.14
N ALA A 777 5.04 31.67 -2.03
CA ALA A 777 4.11 31.06 -2.99
C ALA A 777 4.68 30.94 -4.40
N THR A 778 5.98 30.68 -4.52
CA THR A 778 6.63 30.48 -5.82
C THR A 778 7.03 29.03 -6.03
N CYS A 779 6.74 28.50 -7.21
CA CYS A 779 7.22 27.19 -7.62
C CYS A 779 8.65 27.28 -8.17
N SER A 780 9.55 26.47 -7.64
CA SER A 780 10.89 26.23 -8.21
C SER A 780 10.81 25.01 -9.11
N CYS A 781 10.81 25.25 -10.42
CA CYS A 781 10.62 24.20 -11.42
C CYS A 781 11.87 23.38 -11.67
N GLN A 782 11.70 22.06 -11.75
CA GLN A 782 12.76 21.17 -12.22
C GLN A 782 12.96 21.37 -13.72
N THR A 783 14.21 21.41 -14.19
CA THR A 783 14.50 21.35 -15.62
C THR A 783 13.97 20.03 -16.22
N PRO A 784 13.25 20.04 -17.36
CA PRO A 784 13.11 21.13 -18.34
C PRO A 784 11.86 22.02 -18.18
N PHE A 785 11.16 21.95 -17.05
CA PHE A 785 9.92 22.67 -16.83
C PHE A 785 10.14 24.13 -16.42
N LYS A 786 9.17 24.99 -16.76
CA LYS A 786 9.12 26.42 -16.48
C LYS A 786 7.66 26.89 -16.36
N GLY A 787 7.46 28.17 -16.09
CA GLY A 787 6.13 28.76 -15.87
C GLY A 787 5.90 29.04 -14.39
N GLY A 788 4.80 29.73 -14.07
CA GLY A 788 4.50 30.12 -12.69
C GLY A 788 4.15 28.94 -11.79
N ALA A 789 3.60 27.87 -12.39
CA ALA A 789 3.25 26.60 -11.78
C ALA A 789 4.06 25.43 -12.38
N CYS A 790 5.15 25.68 -13.10
CA CYS A 790 5.91 24.64 -13.82
C CYS A 790 5.10 23.89 -14.88
N GLU A 791 4.09 24.57 -15.44
CA GLU A 791 3.09 24.03 -16.36
C GLU A 791 3.57 23.95 -17.82
N LEU A 792 4.71 24.57 -18.14
CA LEU A 792 5.30 24.61 -19.47
C LEU A 792 6.62 23.85 -19.51
N MET A 793 6.94 23.22 -20.64
CA MET A 793 8.26 22.69 -20.94
C MET A 793 9.05 23.72 -21.74
N ALA A 794 10.28 24.01 -21.28
CA ALA A 794 11.12 25.02 -21.89
C ALA A 794 11.62 24.61 -23.28
N CYS A 795 11.81 25.62 -24.13
CA CYS A 795 12.57 25.49 -25.37
C CYS A 795 14.03 25.09 -25.10
N GLY A 796 14.71 24.64 -26.15
CA GLY A 796 16.15 24.39 -26.09
C GLY A 796 16.96 25.67 -25.82
N GLY A 797 18.24 25.48 -25.49
CA GLY A 797 19.17 26.56 -25.13
C GLY A 797 19.51 26.57 -23.65
N VAL A 798 20.76 26.87 -23.32
CA VAL A 798 21.28 26.77 -21.93
C VAL A 798 20.90 27.99 -21.08
N ASN A 799 21.13 29.19 -21.60
CA ASN A 799 20.89 30.46 -20.89
C ASN A 799 19.83 31.33 -21.56
N THR A 800 19.71 31.20 -22.88
CA THR A 800 18.79 31.97 -23.71
C THR A 800 17.93 30.98 -24.48
N PRO A 801 16.59 31.10 -24.45
CA PRO A 801 15.71 30.28 -25.28
C PRO A 801 16.15 30.33 -26.75
N CYS A 802 16.22 29.15 -27.36
CA CYS A 802 16.62 28.97 -28.76
C CYS A 802 17.98 29.60 -29.10
N SER A 803 18.87 29.66 -28.11
CA SER A 803 20.23 30.21 -28.23
C SER A 803 20.29 31.65 -28.76
N GLY A 804 19.14 32.36 -28.79
CA GLY A 804 18.99 33.67 -29.44
C GLY A 804 18.88 33.65 -30.97
N GLY A 805 18.93 32.48 -31.62
CA GLY A 805 18.81 32.30 -33.08
C GLY A 805 17.44 31.79 -33.53
N GLY A 806 16.40 32.01 -32.73
CA GLY A 806 15.04 31.57 -33.05
C GLY A 806 14.00 31.98 -32.02
N GLN A 807 12.76 31.60 -32.30
CA GLN A 807 11.59 31.89 -31.47
C GLN A 807 11.16 30.66 -30.67
N CYS A 808 10.85 30.87 -29.40
CA CYS A 808 10.34 29.84 -28.50
C CYS A 808 8.81 29.85 -28.50
N LEU A 809 8.20 28.84 -29.12
CA LEU A 809 6.77 28.76 -29.36
C LEU A 809 6.19 27.42 -28.88
N THR A 810 4.92 27.41 -28.49
CA THR A 810 4.18 26.18 -28.17
C THR A 810 3.92 25.34 -29.42
N LEU A 811 3.63 24.04 -29.27
CA LEU A 811 3.31 23.18 -30.42
C LEU A 811 2.10 23.67 -31.22
N ASN A 812 1.10 24.25 -30.54
CA ASN A 812 -0.04 24.89 -31.18
C ASN A 812 0.37 26.05 -32.09
N GLU A 813 1.31 26.89 -31.64
CA GLU A 813 1.83 28.03 -32.38
C GLU A 813 2.78 27.61 -33.52
N ILE A 814 3.51 26.50 -33.36
CA ILE A 814 4.45 25.98 -34.37
C ILE A 814 3.72 25.32 -35.54
N ALA A 815 2.60 24.64 -35.30
CA ALA A 815 1.87 23.91 -36.33
C ALA A 815 1.54 24.76 -37.58
N PRO A 816 0.96 25.98 -37.48
CA PRO A 816 0.68 26.81 -38.66
C PRO A 816 1.93 27.38 -39.32
N LEU A 817 3.07 27.44 -38.62
CA LEU A 817 4.35 27.93 -39.14
C LEU A 817 5.17 26.84 -39.83
N THR A 818 4.79 25.57 -39.65
CA THR A 818 5.52 24.44 -40.22
C THR A 818 5.42 24.45 -41.74
N THR A 819 6.56 24.42 -42.42
CA THR A 819 6.62 24.46 -43.88
C THR A 819 6.98 23.11 -44.49
N VAL A 820 6.32 22.74 -45.59
CA VAL A 820 6.72 21.63 -46.46
C VAL A 820 7.20 22.22 -47.78
N ASN A 821 8.43 21.88 -48.20
CA ASN A 821 9.09 22.48 -49.37
C ASN A 821 9.11 24.03 -49.37
N GLY A 822 9.18 24.64 -48.17
CA GLY A 822 9.21 26.10 -47.98
C GLY A 822 7.84 26.79 -48.07
N VAL A 823 6.73 26.05 -48.16
CA VAL A 823 5.37 26.59 -48.12
C VAL A 823 4.72 26.20 -46.79
N PRO A 824 4.03 27.12 -46.08
CA PRO A 824 3.25 26.77 -44.90
C PRO A 824 2.30 25.61 -45.18
N ALA A 825 2.39 24.55 -44.41
CA ALA A 825 1.63 23.31 -44.64
C ALA A 825 0.17 23.40 -44.15
N GLY A 826 -0.17 24.47 -43.42
CA GLY A 826 -1.52 24.69 -42.89
C GLY A 826 -1.91 23.72 -41.77
N PHE A 827 -0.92 23.11 -41.09
CA PHE A 827 -1.19 22.19 -39.99
C PHE A 827 -1.75 22.92 -38.78
N THR A 828 -2.60 22.21 -38.03
CA THR A 828 -3.07 22.63 -36.71
C THR A 828 -2.67 21.58 -35.69
N TYR A 829 -2.45 21.98 -34.43
CA TYR A 829 -2.16 21.04 -33.35
C TYR A 829 -2.88 21.47 -32.08
N GLY A 830 -3.79 20.64 -31.58
CA GLY A 830 -4.61 20.98 -30.39
C GLY A 830 -5.73 21.98 -30.68
N ALA A 831 -6.30 21.96 -31.89
CA ALA A 831 -7.46 22.77 -32.24
C ALA A 831 -8.72 22.36 -31.44
N ASP A 832 -8.85 21.07 -31.10
CA ASP A 832 -9.84 20.57 -30.14
C ASP A 832 -9.21 20.44 -28.73
N PRO A 833 -9.60 21.28 -27.76
CA PRO A 833 -9.06 21.22 -26.41
C PRO A 833 -9.46 19.96 -25.63
N ASN A 834 -10.41 19.16 -26.12
CA ASN A 834 -10.84 17.91 -25.49
C ASN A 834 -10.13 16.68 -26.03
N ASN A 835 -9.35 16.81 -27.12
CA ASN A 835 -8.62 15.70 -27.71
C ASN A 835 -7.47 15.27 -26.79
N PRO A 836 -7.53 14.06 -26.20
CA PRO A 836 -6.50 13.59 -25.27
C PRO A 836 -5.16 13.36 -25.95
N SER A 837 -5.09 13.24 -27.29
CA SER A 837 -3.83 13.01 -28.02
C SER A 837 -3.00 14.28 -28.24
N THR A 838 -3.55 15.45 -27.97
CA THR A 838 -2.91 16.76 -28.20
C THR A 838 -2.98 17.67 -26.96
N TRP A 839 -3.09 17.08 -25.77
CA TRP A 839 -3.17 17.80 -24.48
C TRP A 839 -1.99 18.73 -24.23
N ASP A 840 -0.85 18.42 -24.85
CA ASP A 840 0.43 19.09 -24.72
C ASP A 840 0.61 20.28 -25.66
N ALA A 841 -0.38 20.55 -26.53
CA ALA A 841 -0.34 21.61 -27.53
C ALA A 841 0.07 22.99 -26.99
N PHE A 842 -0.36 23.31 -25.77
CA PHE A 842 -0.05 24.56 -25.07
C PHE A 842 0.96 24.41 -23.93
N LYS A 843 1.45 23.19 -23.67
CA LYS A 843 2.36 22.90 -22.56
C LYS A 843 3.79 22.70 -23.04
N ILE A 844 4.00 22.11 -24.22
CA ILE A 844 5.35 21.90 -24.75
C ILE A 844 5.75 23.05 -25.68
N GLN A 845 6.91 23.65 -25.41
CA GLN A 845 7.50 24.69 -26.24
C GLN A 845 8.75 24.19 -26.97
N SER A 846 8.87 24.46 -28.26
CA SER A 846 10.02 24.12 -29.09
C SER A 846 10.55 25.34 -29.84
N CYS A 847 11.74 25.23 -30.41
CA CYS A 847 12.37 26.33 -31.14
C CYS A 847 12.00 26.29 -32.62
N VAL A 848 11.59 27.45 -33.14
CA VAL A 848 11.53 27.73 -34.58
C VAL A 848 12.72 28.60 -34.90
N CYS A 849 13.67 28.06 -35.66
CA CYS A 849 14.92 28.76 -35.93
C CYS A 849 14.75 29.87 -36.96
N ASP A 850 15.47 30.97 -36.73
CA ASP A 850 15.60 32.04 -37.69
C ASP A 850 16.37 31.56 -38.93
N ALA A 851 16.34 32.36 -40.00
CA ALA A 851 17.13 32.10 -41.19
C ALA A 851 18.60 31.86 -40.81
N LEU A 852 19.22 30.89 -41.49
CA LEU A 852 20.59 30.42 -41.28
C LEU A 852 20.84 29.62 -39.99
N HIS A 853 19.85 29.46 -39.09
CA HIS A 853 19.98 28.66 -37.88
C HIS A 853 19.24 27.32 -38.02
N SER A 854 19.69 26.33 -37.28
CA SER A 854 19.20 24.95 -37.30
C SER A 854 19.50 24.23 -35.98
N GLY A 855 19.01 23.00 -35.88
CA GLY A 855 19.09 22.21 -34.65
C GLY A 855 17.92 22.50 -33.71
N TYR A 856 17.82 21.71 -32.64
CA TYR A 856 16.66 21.76 -31.73
C TYR A 856 16.59 23.04 -30.88
N ASP A 857 17.73 23.69 -30.67
CA ASP A 857 17.89 24.92 -29.88
C ASP A 857 18.44 26.08 -30.71
N CYS A 858 18.44 25.96 -32.04
CA CYS A 858 18.93 26.96 -32.98
C CYS A 858 20.38 27.42 -32.74
N SER A 859 21.20 26.58 -32.10
CA SER A 859 22.63 26.86 -31.87
C SER A 859 23.52 26.55 -33.08
N GLN A 860 23.01 25.78 -34.05
CA GLN A 860 23.78 25.35 -35.23
C GLN A 860 23.45 26.21 -36.44
N LEU A 861 24.43 26.50 -37.28
CA LEU A 861 24.21 27.18 -38.55
C LEU A 861 23.89 26.18 -39.68
N THR A 862 22.99 26.57 -40.58
CA THR A 862 22.71 25.82 -41.81
C THR A 862 23.85 26.03 -42.81
N CYS A 863 24.33 24.95 -43.41
CA CYS A 863 25.30 25.04 -44.50
C CYS A 863 24.61 25.22 -45.86
N PRO A 864 25.31 25.76 -46.87
CA PRO A 864 24.83 25.85 -48.24
C PRO A 864 24.40 24.50 -48.79
N TYR A 865 23.34 24.54 -49.60
CA TYR A 865 22.85 23.41 -50.37
C TYR A 865 23.14 23.61 -51.84
N GLY A 866 23.43 22.51 -52.54
CA GLY A 866 23.76 22.50 -53.94
C GLY A 866 23.41 21.18 -54.62
N ASP A 867 23.53 21.21 -55.94
CA ASP A 867 23.39 20.06 -56.84
C ASP A 867 24.63 19.17 -56.74
N ASP A 868 24.46 17.86 -56.88
CA ASP A 868 25.59 16.93 -56.90
C ASP A 868 26.20 16.92 -58.32
N PRO A 869 27.45 17.36 -58.53
CA PRO A 869 28.06 17.38 -59.86
C PRO A 869 28.27 15.99 -60.49
N ASN A 870 28.04 14.89 -59.77
CA ASN A 870 28.20 13.52 -60.26
C ASN A 870 26.86 12.83 -60.57
N THR A 871 25.74 13.50 -60.43
CA THR A 871 24.44 13.05 -60.96
C THR A 871 24.31 13.56 -62.39
N TYR A 872 23.97 12.62 -63.29
CA TYR A 872 23.93 12.87 -64.73
C TYR A 872 22.49 12.69 -65.20
N LEU A 873 22.07 13.54 -66.13
CA LEU A 873 20.70 13.61 -66.69
C LEU A 873 19.68 14.35 -65.82
N ASP A 874 20.13 15.12 -64.83
CA ASP A 874 19.22 15.94 -64.04
C ASP A 874 18.63 17.10 -64.82
N VAL A 875 17.35 17.33 -64.58
CA VAL A 875 16.58 18.39 -65.21
C VAL A 875 16.23 19.46 -64.20
N MET A 876 16.23 20.71 -64.66
CA MET A 876 15.75 21.84 -63.89
C MET A 876 14.22 21.80 -63.78
N GLU A 877 13.67 22.30 -62.68
CA GLU A 877 12.24 22.54 -62.56
C GLU A 877 11.81 23.60 -63.58
N VAL A 878 10.73 23.31 -64.32
CA VAL A 878 10.09 24.27 -65.22
C VAL A 878 8.60 24.34 -64.90
N GLN A 879 8.14 25.53 -64.54
CA GLN A 879 6.71 25.83 -64.35
C GLN A 879 6.22 26.77 -65.45
N TYR A 880 4.95 26.67 -65.80
CA TYR A 880 4.33 27.49 -66.84
C TYR A 880 3.17 28.30 -66.27
N ALA A 881 3.12 29.60 -66.52
CA ALA A 881 1.97 30.44 -66.21
C ALA A 881 1.30 30.93 -67.49
N GLN A 882 -0.02 30.81 -67.63
CA GLN A 882 -0.75 31.37 -68.76
C GLN A 882 -1.53 32.61 -68.32
N CYS A 883 -1.28 33.75 -68.95
CA CYS A 883 -1.97 35.01 -68.67
C CYS A 883 -2.85 35.45 -69.84
N ILE A 884 -4.16 35.65 -69.58
CA ILE A 884 -5.12 36.23 -70.51
C ILE A 884 -5.69 37.51 -69.90
N ALA A 885 -5.23 38.67 -70.39
CA ALA A 885 -5.63 39.99 -69.90
C ALA A 885 -5.41 41.09 -70.94
N THR A 886 -6.05 42.24 -70.74
CA THR A 886 -5.90 43.44 -71.57
C THR A 886 -5.48 44.69 -70.81
N SER A 887 -5.54 44.66 -69.48
CA SER A 887 -5.09 45.75 -68.59
C SER A 887 -4.91 45.24 -67.15
N GLY A 888 -4.33 46.06 -66.28
CA GLY A 888 -4.18 45.76 -64.86
C GLY A 888 -2.81 45.17 -64.49
N THR A 889 -2.73 44.57 -63.30
CA THR A 889 -1.51 43.96 -62.76
C THR A 889 -1.80 42.58 -62.17
N PHE A 890 -0.76 41.75 -62.09
CA PHE A 890 -0.78 40.47 -61.40
C PHE A 890 0.43 40.31 -60.50
N ALA A 891 0.37 39.35 -59.57
CA ALA A 891 1.52 38.97 -58.77
C ALA A 891 1.65 37.44 -58.75
N LEU A 892 2.87 36.96 -58.53
CA LEU A 892 3.16 35.55 -58.33
C LEU A 892 3.74 35.36 -56.93
N THR A 893 3.36 34.30 -56.24
CA THR A 893 3.88 33.98 -54.91
C THR A 893 4.64 32.66 -54.95
N PHE A 894 5.85 32.64 -54.38
CA PHE A 894 6.70 31.47 -54.21
C PHE A 894 7.15 31.37 -52.75
N ARG A 895 6.91 30.23 -52.09
CA ARG A 895 7.34 29.99 -50.69
C ARG A 895 6.97 31.14 -49.72
N GLY A 896 5.78 31.71 -49.90
CA GLY A 896 5.25 32.80 -49.06
C GLY A 896 5.76 34.20 -49.42
N LEU A 897 6.70 34.34 -50.35
CA LEU A 897 7.15 35.63 -50.86
C LEU A 897 6.39 35.98 -52.15
N THR A 898 5.76 37.14 -52.18
CA THR A 898 4.99 37.64 -53.34
C THR A 898 5.81 38.67 -54.10
N THR A 899 5.82 38.58 -55.44
CA THR A 899 6.45 39.59 -56.29
C THR A 899 5.82 40.97 -56.06
N SER A 900 6.52 42.04 -56.41
CA SER A 900 5.84 43.32 -56.69
C SER A 900 4.81 43.13 -57.80
N ASP A 901 3.78 43.97 -57.84
CA ASP A 901 2.77 43.97 -58.92
C ASP A 901 3.45 44.06 -60.31
N ILE A 902 3.16 43.08 -61.16
CA ILE A 902 3.65 42.96 -62.52
C ILE A 902 2.56 43.45 -63.47
N ALA A 903 2.87 44.42 -64.33
CA ALA A 903 1.92 44.92 -65.32
C ALA A 903 1.54 43.82 -66.33
N TRP A 904 0.29 43.82 -66.80
CA TRP A 904 -0.19 42.86 -67.81
C TRP A 904 0.65 42.91 -69.10
N ASP A 905 1.19 44.08 -69.45
CA ASP A 905 2.04 44.33 -70.61
C ASP A 905 3.55 44.31 -70.29
N ALA A 906 3.94 43.83 -69.11
CA ALA A 906 5.34 43.75 -68.70
C ALA A 906 6.17 42.92 -69.68
N ASP A 907 7.38 43.40 -69.99
CA ASP A 907 8.34 42.66 -70.80
C ASP A 907 8.98 41.49 -70.03
N LEU A 908 9.67 40.62 -70.76
CA LEU A 908 10.35 39.44 -70.20
C LEU A 908 11.31 39.79 -69.06
N SER A 909 12.08 40.87 -69.22
CA SER A 909 13.08 41.29 -68.23
C SER A 909 12.45 41.75 -66.92
N THR A 910 11.30 42.42 -67.01
CA THR A 910 10.51 42.90 -65.88
C THR A 910 9.94 41.72 -65.11
N VAL A 911 9.35 40.74 -65.80
CA VAL A 911 8.85 39.52 -65.17
C VAL A 911 9.98 38.72 -64.50
N GLN A 912 11.11 38.54 -65.19
CA GLN A 912 12.25 37.80 -64.64
C GLN A 912 12.83 38.49 -63.41
N THR A 913 12.93 39.82 -63.42
CA THR A 913 13.39 40.61 -62.25
C THR A 913 12.44 40.45 -61.07
N ALA A 914 11.14 40.50 -61.31
CA ALA A 914 10.13 40.32 -60.26
C ALA A 914 10.22 38.92 -59.62
N LEU A 915 10.40 37.86 -60.42
CA LEU A 915 10.56 36.49 -59.92
C LEU A 915 11.90 36.26 -59.21
N ASN A 916 12.99 36.85 -59.69
CA ASN A 916 14.30 36.79 -59.04
C ASN A 916 14.31 37.49 -57.67
N ALA A 917 13.34 38.36 -57.38
CA ALA A 917 13.20 38.97 -56.06
C ALA A 917 12.62 38.00 -55.01
N ILE A 918 11.99 36.90 -55.43
CA ILE A 918 11.33 35.92 -54.55
C ILE A 918 11.85 34.48 -54.72
N THR A 919 12.82 34.26 -55.61
CA THR A 919 13.46 32.96 -55.89
C THR A 919 14.98 33.10 -55.81
N SER A 920 15.70 31.98 -55.78
CA SER A 920 17.16 31.99 -55.81
C SER A 920 17.72 32.28 -57.20
N GLY A 921 16.89 32.26 -58.24
CA GLY A 921 17.25 32.59 -59.62
C GLY A 921 16.42 31.81 -60.65
N VAL A 922 15.85 32.52 -61.63
CA VAL A 922 15.06 31.97 -62.73
C VAL A 922 15.45 32.57 -64.09
N THR A 923 15.17 31.81 -65.16
CA THR A 923 15.05 32.36 -66.51
C THR A 923 13.60 32.28 -67.00
N VAL A 924 13.12 33.33 -67.65
CA VAL A 924 11.75 33.40 -68.19
C VAL A 924 11.78 33.39 -69.72
N GLN A 925 10.82 32.70 -70.33
CA GLN A 925 10.55 32.75 -71.77
C GLN A 925 9.05 32.93 -72.03
N PHE A 926 8.69 33.72 -73.05
CA PHE A 926 7.31 33.84 -73.51
C PHE A 926 7.06 32.90 -74.70
N SER A 927 5.86 32.34 -74.80
CA SER A 927 5.50 31.48 -75.92
C SER A 927 5.45 32.26 -77.24
N GLY A 928 5.96 31.66 -78.32
CA GLY A 928 5.93 32.24 -79.66
C GLY A 928 6.79 33.51 -79.79
N ALA A 929 6.25 34.53 -80.47
CA ALA A 929 6.93 35.81 -80.70
C ALA A 929 6.35 36.95 -79.83
N ASN A 930 5.71 36.60 -78.71
CA ASN A 930 5.12 37.60 -77.80
C ASN A 930 6.21 38.40 -77.08
N THR A 931 6.00 39.70 -76.92
CA THR A 931 6.93 40.61 -76.22
C THR A 931 6.43 41.08 -74.86
N VAL A 932 5.20 40.72 -74.49
CA VAL A 932 4.52 41.14 -73.25
C VAL A 932 3.91 39.94 -72.51
N ALA A 933 3.72 40.08 -71.20
CA ALA A 933 3.33 38.99 -70.29
C ALA A 933 1.91 38.43 -70.50
N CYS A 934 0.97 39.24 -71.00
CA CYS A 934 -0.43 38.84 -71.18
C CYS A 934 -0.97 39.28 -72.56
N SER A 935 -1.95 38.55 -73.09
CA SER A 935 -2.66 38.94 -74.32
C SER A 935 -4.10 38.41 -74.32
N THR A 936 -4.93 38.87 -75.26
CA THR A 936 -6.32 38.40 -75.41
C THR A 936 -6.43 36.94 -75.84
N SER A 937 -5.40 36.38 -76.48
CA SER A 937 -5.33 34.96 -76.86
C SER A 937 -4.59 34.09 -75.83
N GLY A 938 -4.00 34.72 -74.81
CA GLY A 938 -3.15 34.10 -73.81
C GLY A 938 -1.69 34.03 -74.21
N VAL A 939 -0.80 34.43 -73.30
CA VAL A 939 0.64 34.23 -73.37
C VAL A 939 1.03 33.20 -72.32
N VAL A 940 1.91 32.26 -72.67
CA VAL A 940 2.48 31.30 -71.72
C VAL A 940 3.88 31.75 -71.34
N LEU A 941 4.11 31.93 -70.05
CA LEU A 941 5.38 32.26 -69.43
C LEU A 941 6.02 30.96 -68.95
N GLY A 942 7.08 30.50 -69.62
CA GLY A 942 7.92 29.39 -69.17
C GLY A 942 8.96 29.89 -68.19
N ILE A 943 8.94 29.36 -66.97
CA ILE A 943 9.76 29.79 -65.84
C ILE A 943 10.64 28.59 -65.45
N THR A 944 11.94 28.69 -65.74
CA THR A 944 12.93 27.67 -65.39
C THR A 944 13.66 28.10 -64.13
N PHE A 945 13.63 27.27 -63.09
CA PHE A 945 14.36 27.52 -61.85
C PHE A 945 15.80 27.04 -61.98
N LEU A 946 16.74 27.96 -61.77
CA LEU A 946 18.16 27.73 -61.98
C LEU A 946 18.86 27.22 -60.72
N LEU A 947 18.49 27.81 -59.58
CA LEU A 947 19.25 27.74 -58.32
C LEU A 947 18.43 27.22 -57.14
N ASP A 948 17.12 27.04 -57.33
CA ASP A 948 16.22 26.31 -56.46
C ASP A 948 16.08 24.89 -57.02
N TYR A 949 16.62 23.90 -56.30
CA TYR A 949 16.73 22.52 -56.78
C TYR A 949 15.61 21.61 -56.28
N GLY A 950 15.45 20.45 -56.94
CA GLY A 950 14.46 19.42 -56.64
C GLY A 950 13.05 19.72 -57.15
N ALA A 951 12.08 18.93 -56.70
CA ALA A 951 10.67 19.13 -56.98
C ALA A 951 10.12 20.33 -56.20
N LEU A 952 9.92 21.45 -56.88
CA LEU A 952 9.54 22.72 -56.24
C LEU A 952 8.02 22.86 -56.08
N PRO A 953 7.55 23.63 -55.06
CA PRO A 953 6.15 23.97 -54.96
C PRO A 953 5.71 24.86 -56.14
N CYS A 954 4.43 24.78 -56.49
CA CYS A 954 3.84 25.59 -57.55
C CYS A 954 3.84 27.08 -57.19
N LEU A 955 4.12 27.94 -58.18
CA LEU A 955 3.82 29.36 -58.09
C LEU A 955 2.32 29.57 -57.89
N VAL A 956 1.97 30.43 -56.94
CA VAL A 956 0.56 30.77 -56.66
C VAL A 956 0.24 32.09 -57.34
N PRO A 957 -0.67 32.12 -58.34
CA PRO A 957 -1.02 33.33 -59.05
C PRO A 957 -2.02 34.19 -58.26
N ASN A 958 -1.86 35.51 -58.34
CA ASN A 958 -2.85 36.49 -57.91
C ASN A 958 -3.27 37.36 -59.10
N ASN A 959 -4.52 37.20 -59.54
CA ASN A 959 -5.13 37.92 -60.66
C ASN A 959 -6.19 38.94 -60.22
N ALA A 960 -6.29 39.28 -58.93
CA ALA A 960 -7.36 40.14 -58.41
C ALA A 960 -7.41 41.53 -59.07
N LEU A 961 -6.29 42.01 -59.62
CA LEU A 961 -6.18 43.31 -60.29
C LEU A 961 -6.06 43.20 -61.83
N LEU A 962 -6.03 41.99 -62.39
CA LEU A 962 -6.03 41.83 -63.84
C LEU A 962 -7.44 42.04 -64.39
N VAL A 963 -7.50 42.63 -65.59
CA VAL A 963 -8.75 42.88 -66.30
C VAL A 963 -8.64 42.37 -67.72
N ASP A 964 -9.62 41.56 -68.13
CA ASP A 964 -9.93 41.24 -69.52
C ASP A 964 -11.19 42.02 -69.93
N LEU A 965 -11.01 42.98 -70.84
CA LEU A 965 -12.05 43.82 -71.44
C LEU A 965 -12.72 43.15 -72.66
N ILE A 966 -12.15 42.06 -73.17
CA ILE A 966 -12.58 41.42 -74.42
C ILE A 966 -13.36 40.15 -74.12
N ASN A 967 -12.81 39.25 -73.32
CA ASN A 967 -13.45 37.98 -72.97
C ASN A 967 -14.02 37.96 -71.52
N GLY A 968 -13.72 38.99 -70.72
CA GLY A 968 -14.19 39.13 -69.34
C GLY A 968 -15.31 40.16 -69.18
N ASN A 969 -15.68 40.45 -67.92
CA ASN A 969 -16.68 41.48 -67.57
C ASN A 969 -16.09 42.90 -67.42
N GLY A 970 -14.81 43.09 -67.76
CA GLY A 970 -14.12 44.38 -67.67
C GLY A 970 -13.88 44.93 -66.26
N GLN A 971 -14.06 44.13 -65.21
CA GLN A 971 -13.76 44.51 -63.82
C GLN A 971 -12.46 43.88 -63.32
N PRO A 972 -11.81 44.42 -62.26
CA PRO A 972 -10.70 43.73 -61.59
C PRO A 972 -11.06 42.29 -61.23
N GLY A 973 -10.19 41.34 -61.58
CA GLY A 973 -10.41 39.91 -61.43
C GLY A 973 -11.12 39.23 -62.61
N SER A 974 -11.43 39.96 -63.70
CA SER A 974 -12.10 39.39 -64.88
C SER A 974 -11.19 38.57 -65.80
N ALA A 975 -9.88 38.75 -65.66
CA ALA A 975 -8.84 38.07 -66.44
C ALA A 975 -8.38 36.76 -65.79
N THR A 976 -7.75 35.88 -66.58
CA THR A 976 -7.28 34.58 -66.10
C THR A 976 -5.76 34.54 -65.99
N LEU A 977 -5.28 33.93 -64.90
CA LEU A 977 -3.87 33.62 -64.67
C LEU A 977 -3.79 32.24 -64.01
N ASN A 978 -3.34 31.24 -64.77
CA ASN A 978 -3.27 29.86 -64.32
C ASN A 978 -1.83 29.36 -64.37
N VAL A 979 -1.42 28.53 -63.40
CA VAL A 979 -0.07 27.96 -63.32
C VAL A 979 -0.13 26.44 -63.47
N ALA A 980 0.78 25.88 -64.25
CA ALA A 980 1.08 24.45 -64.35
C ALA A 980 2.47 24.14 -63.80
N CYS A 981 2.51 23.10 -62.96
CA CYS A 981 3.64 22.61 -62.18
C CYS A 981 3.46 21.09 -61.93
N GLY A 982 4.47 20.42 -61.38
CA GLY A 982 4.30 19.01 -60.96
C GLY A 982 4.02 18.03 -62.10
N GLY A 983 4.40 18.35 -63.34
CA GLY A 983 4.12 17.53 -64.53
C GLY A 983 2.78 17.82 -65.21
N THR A 984 1.99 18.79 -64.72
CA THR A 984 0.74 19.21 -65.34
C THR A 984 0.96 20.00 -66.65
N ILE A 985 -0.07 20.04 -67.49
CA ILE A 985 -0.04 20.66 -68.83
C ILE A 985 -0.90 21.92 -68.85
N ILE A 986 -0.39 23.00 -69.43
CA ILE A 986 -1.18 24.21 -69.75
C ILE A 986 -0.89 24.66 -71.18
N ALA A 987 -1.93 24.93 -71.97
CA ALA A 987 -1.83 25.39 -73.35
C ALA A 987 -0.84 24.59 -74.24
N GLY A 988 -0.74 23.27 -74.02
CA GLY A 988 0.15 22.37 -74.76
C GLY A 988 1.58 22.27 -74.22
N PHE A 989 1.93 23.01 -73.16
CA PHE A 989 3.23 22.95 -72.49
C PHE A 989 3.14 22.07 -71.23
N THR A 990 4.01 21.07 -71.12
CA THR A 990 4.10 20.19 -69.94
C THR A 990 5.17 20.71 -69.00
N SER A 991 4.79 21.05 -67.76
CA SER A 991 5.75 21.41 -66.71
C SER A 991 6.74 20.26 -66.43
N VAL A 992 7.95 20.61 -66.01
CA VAL A 992 9.02 19.65 -65.72
C VAL A 992 9.29 19.65 -64.23
N VAL A 993 9.20 18.47 -63.61
CA VAL A 993 9.58 18.28 -62.21
C VAL A 993 11.10 18.20 -62.13
N GLY A 994 11.72 19.10 -61.38
CA GLY A 994 13.16 19.15 -61.22
C GLY A 994 13.70 17.92 -60.49
N THR A 995 14.81 17.36 -60.98
CA THR A 995 15.47 16.20 -60.36
C THR A 995 16.80 16.52 -59.70
N ARG A 996 17.39 17.69 -60.01
CA ARG A 996 18.62 18.18 -59.38
C ARG A 996 18.56 18.07 -57.87
N GLU A 997 19.60 17.54 -57.26
CA GLU A 997 19.66 17.37 -55.82
C GLU A 997 19.70 18.73 -55.11
N ASN A 998 19.05 18.81 -53.95
CA ASN A 998 19.22 19.91 -53.02
C ASN A 998 19.93 19.37 -51.79
N ALA A 999 21.22 19.07 -51.92
CA ALA A 999 22.00 18.38 -50.90
C ALA A 999 22.89 19.35 -50.11
N ILE A 1000 23.02 19.13 -48.79
CA ILE A 1000 23.98 19.86 -47.95
C ILE A 1000 25.37 19.65 -48.53
N CYS A 1001 26.07 20.74 -48.82
CA CYS A 1001 27.40 20.70 -49.40
C CYS A 1001 27.52 19.82 -50.66
N SER A 1002 26.46 19.75 -51.48
CA SER A 1002 26.43 18.99 -52.74
C SER A 1002 26.90 17.54 -52.62
N ASN A 1003 26.74 16.92 -51.44
CA ASN A 1003 27.33 15.61 -51.10
C ASN A 1003 28.86 15.51 -51.21
N HIS A 1004 29.58 16.62 -51.42
CA HIS A 1004 31.03 16.67 -51.66
C HIS A 1004 31.74 17.62 -50.69
N GLY A 1005 31.20 17.75 -49.49
CA GLY A 1005 31.80 18.49 -48.39
C GLY A 1005 31.20 18.12 -47.04
N VAL A 1006 31.92 18.47 -45.98
CA VAL A 1006 31.44 18.34 -44.60
C VAL A 1006 30.97 19.71 -44.12
N CYS A 1007 29.73 19.77 -43.63
CA CYS A 1007 29.16 20.99 -43.06
C CYS A 1007 29.77 21.26 -41.68
N ASP A 1008 30.48 22.37 -41.53
CA ASP A 1008 30.83 22.92 -40.22
C ASP A 1008 29.61 23.68 -39.69
N ARG A 1009 28.90 23.07 -38.74
CA ARG A 1009 27.70 23.62 -38.10
C ARG A 1009 27.97 24.83 -37.22
N THR A 1010 29.23 25.13 -36.89
CA THR A 1010 29.59 26.30 -36.07
C THR A 1010 29.77 27.55 -36.90
N THR A 1011 30.28 27.40 -38.13
CA THR A 1011 30.49 28.51 -39.07
C THR A 1011 29.42 28.58 -40.16
N GLY A 1012 28.65 27.51 -40.37
CA GLY A 1012 27.69 27.38 -41.47
C GLY A 1012 28.38 27.18 -42.82
N THR A 1013 29.64 26.77 -42.86
CA THR A 1013 30.42 26.64 -44.10
C THR A 1013 30.66 25.18 -44.49
N CYS A 1014 30.58 24.89 -45.79
CA CYS A 1014 30.98 23.59 -46.31
C CYS A 1014 32.50 23.50 -46.50
N ILE A 1015 33.10 22.49 -45.89
CA ILE A 1015 34.51 22.13 -46.10
C ILE A 1015 34.55 21.11 -47.24
N CYS A 1016 34.88 21.59 -48.44
CA CYS A 1016 34.84 20.76 -49.65
C CYS A 1016 35.92 19.68 -49.70
N GLU A 1017 35.59 18.59 -50.37
CA GLU A 1017 36.50 17.50 -50.66
C GLU A 1017 37.60 17.90 -51.67
N PRO A 1018 38.75 17.18 -51.73
CA PRO A 1018 39.75 17.38 -52.77
C PRO A 1018 39.06 17.15 -54.10
N PHE A 1019 39.37 18.00 -55.08
CA PHE A 1019 38.70 18.07 -56.40
C PHE A 1019 37.31 18.73 -56.44
N PHE A 1020 36.75 19.16 -55.31
CA PHE A 1020 35.51 19.93 -55.28
C PHE A 1020 35.70 21.34 -54.72
N ALA A 1021 34.97 22.29 -55.28
CA ALA A 1021 34.96 23.68 -54.91
C ALA A 1021 33.53 24.22 -54.96
N SER A 1022 33.38 25.42 -54.42
CA SER A 1022 32.15 26.20 -54.54
C SER A 1022 31.72 26.39 -55.99
N SER A 1023 30.42 26.21 -56.25
CA SER A 1023 29.82 26.30 -57.58
C SER A 1023 29.11 27.63 -57.82
N ASP A 1024 28.76 27.89 -59.08
CA ASP A 1024 27.80 28.91 -59.50
C ASP A 1024 26.34 28.39 -59.48
N GLY A 1025 26.15 27.13 -59.12
CA GLY A 1025 24.87 26.41 -59.09
C GLY A 1025 24.37 25.92 -60.47
N LEU A 1026 25.15 26.13 -61.53
CA LEU A 1026 24.86 25.71 -62.90
C LEU A 1026 25.91 24.71 -63.44
N GLY A 1027 26.79 24.22 -62.57
CA GLY A 1027 27.87 23.28 -62.89
C GLY A 1027 29.23 23.95 -63.18
N GLY A 1028 29.31 25.28 -63.08
CA GLY A 1028 30.54 26.06 -63.18
C GLY A 1028 31.14 26.43 -61.81
N PRO A 1029 32.38 26.98 -61.79
CA PRO A 1029 32.97 27.50 -60.56
C PRO A 1029 32.25 28.78 -60.10
N GLY A 1030 32.02 28.92 -58.80
CA GLY A 1030 31.35 30.11 -58.25
C GLY A 1030 31.57 30.29 -56.75
N THR A 1031 30.76 31.12 -56.11
CA THR A 1031 30.94 31.55 -54.70
C THR A 1031 29.85 31.07 -53.75
N ARG A 1032 29.00 30.13 -54.16
CA ARG A 1032 27.88 29.62 -53.34
C ARG A 1032 28.32 28.88 -52.07
N GLY A 1033 29.56 28.40 -52.01
CA GLY A 1033 30.12 27.69 -50.86
C GLY A 1033 29.54 26.30 -50.66
N ASP A 1034 29.00 25.69 -51.71
CA ASP A 1034 28.21 24.45 -51.69
C ASP A 1034 28.99 23.19 -52.08
N CYS A 1035 30.24 23.31 -52.53
CA CYS A 1035 31.04 22.19 -53.04
C CYS A 1035 30.48 21.51 -54.31
N GLY A 1036 29.60 22.19 -55.05
CA GLY A 1036 28.96 21.66 -56.26
C GLY A 1036 29.80 21.72 -57.54
N TYR A 1037 31.04 22.20 -57.50
CA TYR A 1037 31.89 22.32 -58.70
C TYR A 1037 33.07 21.36 -58.66
N ARG A 1038 33.26 20.60 -59.75
CA ARG A 1038 34.39 19.69 -59.92
C ARG A 1038 35.59 20.39 -60.56
N LYS A 1039 36.70 20.50 -59.83
CA LYS A 1039 37.97 21.06 -60.31
C LYS A 1039 38.58 20.18 -61.40
N GLN A 1040 39.22 20.80 -62.39
CA GLN A 1040 39.97 20.06 -63.40
C GLN A 1040 41.30 19.55 -62.83
N PHE A 1041 41.77 18.38 -63.28
CA PHE A 1041 42.96 17.68 -62.77
C PHE A 1041 44.28 18.49 -62.85
N ASN A 1042 44.32 19.62 -63.56
CA ASN A 1042 45.54 20.44 -63.75
C ASN A 1042 45.73 21.57 -62.72
N ASP A 1043 44.76 21.86 -61.84
CA ASP A 1043 44.83 22.97 -60.87
C ASP A 1043 45.60 22.63 -59.57
N GLN A 1044 46.50 21.66 -59.59
CA GLN A 1044 47.31 21.25 -58.42
C GLN A 1044 48.50 22.17 -58.11
N SER A 1045 48.68 23.29 -58.80
CA SER A 1045 49.74 24.26 -58.47
C SER A 1045 49.17 25.46 -57.73
N THR A 1046 49.13 25.37 -56.39
CA THR A 1046 49.40 26.42 -55.39
C THR A 1046 48.47 26.29 -54.17
N SER A 1047 48.86 25.49 -53.18
CA SER A 1047 48.74 25.84 -51.74
C SER A 1047 49.30 24.69 -50.90
N SER A 1048 50.60 24.76 -50.62
CA SER A 1048 51.22 24.17 -49.44
C SER A 1048 50.91 24.99 -48.20
#